data_AF-A0AAE1C0H1-F1
#
_entry.id   AF-A0AAE1C0H1-F1
#
_cell.length_a   1.000
_cell.length_b   1.000
_cell.length_c   1.000
_cell.angle_alpha   90.00
_cell.angle_beta   90.00
_cell.angle_gamma   90.00
#
_symmetry.space_group_name_H-M   'P 1'
#
loop_
_entity.id
_entity.type
_entity.pdbx_description
1 polymer ?
#
loop_
_entity_poly.entity_id
_entity_poly.type
_entity_poly.pdbx_seq_one_letter_code
_entity_poly.pdbx_strand_id
1 'polypeptide(L)'
;MAEDKKTDSQYQHGPAIVDRPNGRNSSERTKGWNEVAKQSSDANSITGRNFDLPARNLDVSRERRVTEPANRGSSQTNSPPDMLFRQWRFSPNPKDNRPLAFAKPRFAQQLFTLVQSEIGVMQETISLLATEGGLKRISELVSERELHRLPDARFQTSFQNEILPLLRAISHSRVLASTMLESRLAVIHAHLFGNLGARAVVLFSDSVRYLEVLRLTKEASTDIQEGDLAHYHGAWEACTTVFAAIVISQGQAAMSDSMQQVLARLTDAAGSAATSLSRLALRRLSRAKHGMTRPAFSAKKTDKDRADAPTFVMQKELPGDLSADGPRHDNDFKDITSIALMPTVAEVVATRSEYLPPPAAETWHISGVAGMLDRQFRLLREDTIGQLRDAAKVALDKIEDPLGHEQMDCRQQHGARTFNYRNLEFVGFDFDAHRGLTVALCVDQPYDLRYKTSKQRDPNYAYVTAKLVDVNDEGISHLMAYISRSLKGAPKSLVEFPGILLPAFQATLVALQEMTRTEDLPFTELLAPGSNTADVPPPGYATEKGFGYDISCLANKGTKLILNVAQDFDAMVAEVRTRTSLDDMQASAFVSALTQSFALIQGPPGTGKSYTGVALMRALLANKKSASLGPIITVAQTNHALDQLLESLLDAGVTQIIRMGQFSKSDRLRNLNLRCVAEQVTQTRAEKSAWGKTRSATEAEARAINELLHSISQIGSAAGLEKYLENNFPEHCAQLFGGIDDEGFETVNYGPGYSFHAWLSASVTVADLSNRSLEELFAINIHETSPCERRRLWEYWMQDCSGRLHGQLRIALQAYGELKQELTKISNDKDLRVLSQADVVGVTTAGLARNLNLFRKLGSRVLLMEEAAEILESHTLSAMLPSLEHCIQIGDHLQLRPRVANYELSVDNPKPHYAMDISLFERLIHPAKNDHPLPYTTLNIQRRMHPSISTLIGSLYPNLQDHERVLEYPQVMGIRHRLWWLDHNHREDPRDAFSTSFTNTFEVEFCAGLISHLVRQGVYRPADIAVLTP
;
A
#
# COMPACT_ATOMS: atom_id res chain seq x y z
N MET A 1 -67.95 -20.39 -18.38
CA MET A 1 -68.49 -21.36 -17.40
C MET A 1 -67.85 -20.97 -16.07
N ALA A 2 -68.53 -20.13 -15.30
CA ALA A 2 -69.52 -20.51 -14.27
C ALA A 2 -68.81 -21.27 -13.14
N GLU A 3 -68.95 -21.02 -11.85
CA GLU A 3 -69.74 -20.17 -10.95
C GLU A 3 -69.04 -20.41 -9.59
N ASP A 4 -68.70 -19.41 -8.77
CA ASP A 4 -69.56 -18.67 -7.83
C ASP A 4 -69.85 -19.39 -6.48
N LYS A 5 -69.89 -18.58 -5.40
CA LYS A 5 -70.30 -18.77 -3.98
C LYS A 5 -69.19 -18.73 -2.93
N LYS A 6 -69.00 -17.63 -2.18
CA LYS A 6 -69.84 -16.91 -1.18
C LYS A 6 -70.02 -17.63 0.16
N THR A 7 -69.56 -16.96 1.25
CA THR A 7 -70.34 -16.43 2.41
C THR A 7 -69.31 -15.84 3.39
N ASP A 8 -69.14 -14.52 3.56
CA ASP A 8 -69.96 -13.47 4.18
C ASP A 8 -70.17 -13.54 5.71
N SER A 9 -69.81 -12.40 6.34
CA SER A 9 -70.39 -11.70 7.50
C SER A 9 -69.53 -11.61 8.78
N GLN A 10 -69.41 -10.48 9.48
CA GLN A 10 -69.77 -9.06 9.27
C GLN A 10 -69.17 -8.22 10.45
N TYR A 11 -68.73 -6.97 10.16
CA TYR A 11 -68.76 -5.70 10.95
C TYR A 11 -68.31 -5.66 12.45
N GLN A 12 -67.71 -4.61 13.05
CA GLN A 12 -67.73 -3.16 12.82
C GLN A 12 -66.71 -2.43 13.74
N HIS A 13 -66.48 -1.13 13.45
CA HIS A 13 -65.94 -0.03 14.28
C HIS A 13 -64.41 0.15 14.50
N GLY A 14 -63.86 1.24 13.92
CA GLY A 14 -62.83 2.08 14.56
C GLY A 14 -63.46 3.00 15.63
N PRO A 15 -62.71 3.83 16.39
CA PRO A 15 -61.77 4.83 15.84
C PRO A 15 -60.54 5.19 16.71
N ALA A 16 -59.80 6.21 16.23
CA ALA A 16 -59.12 7.26 17.00
C ALA A 16 -57.59 7.22 17.19
N ILE A 17 -57.01 8.26 16.60
CA ILE A 17 -55.70 8.91 16.77
C ILE A 17 -55.48 9.31 18.24
N VAL A 18 -54.28 9.03 18.78
CA VAL A 18 -53.67 9.80 19.89
C VAL A 18 -52.13 9.83 19.73
N ASP A 19 -51.60 11.05 19.76
CA ASP A 19 -50.18 11.42 19.80
C ASP A 19 -49.36 10.73 20.90
N ARG A 20 -48.08 10.46 20.62
CA ARG A 20 -47.04 10.34 21.66
C ARG A 20 -45.78 11.14 21.28
N PRO A 21 -45.14 11.83 22.25
CA PRO A 21 -44.07 12.77 22.01
C PRO A 21 -42.67 12.14 22.00
N ASN A 22 -41.77 12.88 21.35
CA ASN A 22 -40.30 12.82 21.32
C ASN A 22 -39.56 11.99 22.39
N GLY A 23 -38.70 11.10 21.90
CA GLY A 23 -37.47 10.63 22.55
C GLY A 23 -36.42 10.31 21.47
N ARG A 24 -35.39 11.15 21.34
CA ARG A 24 -34.39 11.15 20.26
C ARG A 24 -33.26 10.12 20.46
N ASN A 25 -32.81 9.61 19.31
CA ASN A 25 -31.43 9.25 18.92
C ASN A 25 -30.76 8.02 19.55
N SER A 26 -31.17 6.82 19.11
CA SER A 26 -30.28 5.62 19.04
C SER A 26 -30.84 4.49 18.16
N SER A 27 -32.14 4.52 17.80
CA SER A 27 -32.83 3.40 17.13
C SER A 27 -32.93 3.45 15.60
N GLU A 28 -32.48 4.54 14.95
CA GLU A 28 -32.49 4.64 13.47
C GLU A 28 -31.28 3.95 12.82
N ARG A 29 -30.11 3.95 13.48
CA ARG A 29 -28.85 3.38 12.92
C ARG A 29 -28.87 1.85 12.82
N THR A 30 -29.56 1.16 13.73
CA THR A 30 -29.71 -0.31 13.71
C THR A 30 -30.77 -0.79 12.72
N LYS A 31 -31.76 0.04 12.39
CA LYS A 31 -32.78 -0.28 11.36
C LYS A 31 -32.18 -0.35 9.96
N GLY A 32 -31.29 0.58 9.61
CA GLY A 32 -30.60 0.59 8.31
C GLY A 32 -29.75 -0.67 8.07
N TRP A 33 -29.09 -1.19 9.10
CA TRP A 33 -28.31 -2.43 8.98
C TRP A 33 -29.18 -3.67 8.75
N ASN A 34 -30.32 -3.80 9.44
CA ASN A 34 -31.25 -4.92 9.24
C ASN A 34 -31.88 -4.94 7.83
N GLU A 35 -32.05 -3.78 7.19
CA GLU A 35 -32.49 -3.65 5.79
C GLU A 35 -31.38 -4.03 4.79
N VAL A 36 -30.13 -3.64 5.06
CA VAL A 36 -28.95 -4.00 4.25
C VAL A 36 -28.59 -5.48 4.39
N ALA A 37 -28.70 -6.06 5.59
CA ALA A 37 -28.48 -7.48 5.83
C ALA A 37 -29.45 -8.36 5.03
N LYS A 38 -30.74 -7.97 4.95
CA LYS A 38 -31.76 -8.61 4.09
C LYS A 38 -31.50 -8.44 2.59
N GLN A 39 -31.03 -7.26 2.15
CA GLN A 39 -30.70 -7.07 0.73
C GLN A 39 -29.44 -7.84 0.31
N SER A 40 -28.51 -8.11 1.23
CA SER A 40 -27.28 -8.85 0.96
C SER A 40 -27.49 -10.37 0.88
N SER A 41 -28.51 -10.92 1.53
CA SER A 41 -28.91 -12.33 1.42
C SER A 41 -29.60 -12.64 0.09
N ASP A 42 -30.26 -11.65 -0.52
CA ASP A 42 -31.06 -11.84 -1.75
C ASP A 42 -30.30 -11.52 -3.06
N ALA A 43 -29.06 -11.02 -2.98
CA ALA A 43 -28.29 -10.55 -4.15
C ALA A 43 -27.68 -11.65 -5.04
N ASN A 44 -28.06 -12.92 -4.84
CA ASN A 44 -27.63 -14.06 -5.68
C ASN A 44 -28.72 -14.59 -6.61
N SER A 45 -29.64 -13.72 -7.04
CA SER A 45 -30.40 -13.93 -8.26
C SER A 45 -30.80 -12.57 -8.82
N ILE A 46 -30.35 -12.25 -10.04
CA ILE A 46 -31.11 -11.56 -11.09
C ILE A 46 -30.14 -11.34 -12.26
N THR A 47 -30.37 -12.16 -13.27
CA THR A 47 -29.86 -12.04 -14.63
C THR A 47 -30.59 -10.91 -15.35
N GLY A 48 -29.81 -10.12 -16.10
CA GLY A 48 -30.20 -9.40 -17.31
C GLY A 48 -31.48 -8.56 -17.30
N ARG A 49 -31.33 -7.23 -17.41
CA ARG A 49 -32.24 -6.39 -18.19
C ARG A 49 -31.58 -5.07 -18.59
N ASN A 50 -31.52 -4.86 -19.91
CA ASN A 50 -31.20 -3.61 -20.58
C ASN A 50 -32.17 -2.50 -20.16
N PHE A 51 -31.66 -1.27 -20.02
CA PHE A 51 -32.50 -0.07 -20.02
C PHE A 51 -31.91 0.96 -20.98
N ASP A 52 -32.61 1.10 -22.11
CA ASP A 52 -32.52 2.21 -23.05
C ASP A 52 -33.01 3.52 -22.41
N LEU A 53 -32.28 4.61 -22.65
CA LEU A 53 -32.68 5.98 -22.31
C LEU A 53 -33.47 6.59 -23.48
N PRO A 54 -34.62 7.25 -23.26
CA PRO A 54 -35.21 8.13 -24.25
C PRO A 54 -34.80 9.58 -24.02
N ALA A 55 -34.28 10.19 -25.08
CA ALA A 55 -34.13 11.64 -25.22
C ALA A 55 -35.49 12.34 -25.32
N ARG A 56 -35.63 13.52 -24.71
CA ARG A 56 -36.58 14.55 -25.18
C ARG A 56 -36.04 15.97 -24.96
N ASN A 57 -35.90 16.66 -26.07
CA ASN A 57 -35.93 18.12 -26.19
C ASN A 57 -37.31 18.65 -25.78
N LEU A 58 -37.38 19.85 -25.18
CA LEU A 58 -38.21 20.93 -25.71
C LEU A 58 -37.85 22.28 -25.09
N ASP A 59 -38.00 23.27 -25.96
CA ASP A 59 -37.43 24.60 -25.98
C ASP A 59 -38.41 25.68 -25.46
N VAL A 60 -37.83 26.84 -25.18
CA VAL A 60 -38.34 28.23 -25.09
C VAL A 60 -39.49 28.68 -24.14
N SER A 61 -39.07 29.55 -23.20
CA SER A 61 -39.55 30.94 -22.95
C SER A 61 -40.93 31.27 -22.36
N ARG A 62 -40.94 32.04 -21.25
CA ARG A 62 -41.01 33.54 -21.20
C ARG A 62 -41.21 34.01 -19.75
N GLU A 63 -40.18 34.65 -19.19
CA GLU A 63 -40.14 36.07 -18.80
C GLU A 63 -41.03 36.52 -17.61
N ARG A 64 -40.38 36.98 -16.54
CA ARG A 64 -40.54 38.37 -16.08
C ARG A 64 -39.31 38.90 -15.34
N ARG A 65 -38.87 40.06 -15.84
CA ARG A 65 -37.69 40.88 -15.53
C ARG A 65 -37.60 41.34 -14.07
N VAL A 66 -36.39 41.31 -13.53
CA VAL A 66 -35.82 42.45 -12.76
C VAL A 66 -34.41 42.69 -13.30
N THR A 67 -34.15 43.95 -13.62
CA THR A 67 -32.99 44.51 -14.31
C THR A 67 -31.71 44.46 -13.48
N GLU A 68 -30.65 43.84 -14.00
CA GLU A 68 -29.27 43.98 -13.49
C GLU A 68 -28.62 45.26 -14.04
N PRO A 69 -27.92 46.06 -13.22
CA PRO A 69 -27.14 47.18 -13.70
C PRO A 69 -25.73 46.75 -14.13
N ALA A 70 -25.23 47.44 -15.15
CA ALA A 70 -23.90 47.33 -15.71
C ALA A 70 -22.79 47.46 -14.66
N ASN A 71 -21.90 46.46 -14.58
CA ASN A 71 -20.72 46.50 -13.73
C ASN A 71 -19.60 47.27 -14.44
N ARG A 72 -19.59 48.60 -14.28
CA ARG A 72 -18.42 49.46 -14.50
C ARG A 72 -17.41 49.20 -13.38
N GLY A 73 -16.13 49.16 -13.75
CA GLY A 73 -15.01 48.78 -12.90
C GLY A 73 -15.08 49.31 -11.45
N SER A 74 -15.05 48.38 -10.51
CA SER A 74 -14.77 48.66 -9.11
C SER A 74 -13.26 48.74 -8.90
N SER A 75 -12.79 49.94 -8.63
CA SER A 75 -11.50 50.26 -8.04
C SER A 75 -11.13 49.30 -6.89
N GLN A 76 -9.95 48.67 -6.98
CA GLN A 76 -9.30 48.00 -5.86
C GLN A 76 -9.16 48.97 -4.69
N THR A 77 -9.91 48.74 -3.62
CA THR A 77 -9.57 49.28 -2.30
C THR A 77 -8.37 48.47 -1.79
N ASN A 78 -7.15 48.97 -2.02
CA ASN A 78 -5.92 48.29 -1.57
C ASN A 78 -5.89 48.18 -0.04
N SER A 79 -5.63 46.99 0.48
CA SER A 79 -5.29 46.79 1.88
C SER A 79 -3.93 47.47 2.20
N PRO A 80 -3.71 47.97 3.43
CA PRO A 80 -2.42 48.59 3.82
C PRO A 80 -1.17 47.71 3.58
N PRO A 81 -1.21 46.38 3.78
CA PRO A 81 -0.08 45.48 3.51
C PRO A 81 0.30 45.40 2.03
N ASP A 82 -0.68 45.41 1.11
CA ASP A 82 -0.43 45.33 -0.34
C ASP A 82 0.31 46.54 -0.87
N MET A 83 0.02 47.73 -0.32
CA MET A 83 0.74 48.96 -0.67
C MET A 83 2.19 48.92 -0.18
N LEU A 84 2.43 48.38 1.02
CA LEU A 84 3.77 48.23 1.58
C LEU A 84 4.58 47.18 0.80
N PHE A 85 3.96 46.07 0.40
CA PHE A 85 4.58 45.03 -0.42
C PHE A 85 4.96 45.56 -1.81
N ARG A 86 4.06 46.32 -2.46
CA ARG A 86 4.33 46.93 -3.78
C ARG A 86 5.54 47.87 -3.76
N GLN A 87 5.82 48.55 -2.65
CA GLN A 87 7.00 49.39 -2.49
C GLN A 87 8.24 48.55 -2.15
N TRP A 88 8.11 47.59 -1.23
CA TRP A 88 9.23 46.77 -0.76
C TRP A 88 9.78 45.82 -1.83
N ARG A 89 8.93 45.25 -2.69
CA ARG A 89 9.32 44.26 -3.73
C ARG A 89 10.35 44.77 -4.75
N PHE A 90 10.51 46.09 -4.88
CA PHE A 90 11.53 46.69 -5.75
C PHE A 90 12.90 46.80 -5.09
N SER A 91 12.99 46.63 -3.76
CA SER A 91 14.24 46.67 -3.00
C SER A 91 15.16 45.45 -3.24
N PRO A 92 14.67 44.19 -3.29
CA PRO A 92 15.47 43.01 -3.66
C PRO A 92 15.60 42.83 -5.18
N ASN A 93 15.73 43.91 -5.95
CA ASN A 93 15.93 43.85 -7.40
C ASN A 93 17.41 43.56 -7.72
N PRO A 94 17.74 42.49 -8.46
CA PRO A 94 19.12 42.14 -8.80
C PRO A 94 19.84 43.21 -9.64
N LYS A 95 19.10 44.10 -10.32
CA LYS A 95 19.65 45.21 -11.11
C LYS A 95 19.90 46.49 -10.29
N ASP A 96 19.43 46.59 -9.05
CA ASP A 96 19.70 47.76 -8.19
C ASP A 96 21.02 47.57 -7.43
N ASN A 97 22.04 48.33 -7.83
CA ASN A 97 23.37 48.29 -7.21
C ASN A 97 23.55 49.30 -6.07
N ARG A 98 22.52 50.09 -5.71
CA ARG A 98 22.62 51.05 -4.60
C ARG A 98 22.58 50.31 -3.25
N PRO A 99 23.54 50.55 -2.34
CA PRO A 99 23.54 49.93 -1.03
C PRO A 99 22.37 50.46 -0.17
N LEU A 100 21.82 49.63 0.71
CA LEU A 100 20.77 50.03 1.65
C LEU A 100 21.22 51.15 2.59
N ALA A 101 22.52 51.22 2.93
CA ALA A 101 23.11 52.26 3.79
C ALA A 101 22.25 52.57 5.04
N PHE A 102 21.68 53.78 5.16
CA PHE A 102 20.82 54.18 6.29
C PHE A 102 19.41 53.56 6.26
N ALA A 103 19.01 52.92 5.17
CA ALA A 103 17.71 52.26 5.02
C ALA A 103 17.68 50.81 5.53
N LYS A 104 18.79 50.27 6.03
CA LYS A 104 18.87 48.90 6.57
C LYS A 104 17.82 48.60 7.65
N PRO A 105 17.63 49.44 8.69
CA PRO A 105 16.58 49.24 9.68
C PRO A 105 15.17 49.18 9.08
N ARG A 106 14.88 50.13 8.18
CA ARG A 106 13.58 50.23 7.52
C ARG A 106 13.30 49.00 6.66
N PHE A 107 14.29 48.52 5.92
CA PHE A 107 14.18 47.32 5.10
C PHE A 107 13.89 46.06 5.93
N ALA A 108 14.64 45.85 7.01
CA ALA A 108 14.49 44.69 7.88
C ALA A 108 13.14 44.70 8.65
N GLN A 109 12.72 45.87 9.14
CA GLN A 109 11.41 46.02 9.80
C GLN A 109 10.25 45.77 8.84
N GLN A 110 10.30 46.34 7.62
CA GLN A 110 9.27 46.10 6.59
C GLN A 110 9.19 44.63 6.19
N LEU A 111 10.34 43.94 6.06
CA LEU A 111 10.39 42.49 5.82
C LEU A 111 9.61 41.72 6.89
N PHE A 112 9.85 42.00 8.17
CA PHE A 112 9.15 41.32 9.26
C PHE A 112 7.65 41.63 9.26
N THR A 113 7.26 42.89 9.03
CA THR A 113 5.84 43.29 8.92
C THR A 113 5.13 42.58 7.77
N LEU A 114 5.79 42.41 6.62
CA LEU A 114 5.23 41.70 5.47
C LEU A 114 5.02 40.21 5.75
N VAL A 115 5.97 39.57 6.44
CA VAL A 115 5.84 38.16 6.86
C VAL A 115 4.71 37.95 7.87
N GLN A 116 4.40 38.97 8.69
CA GLN A 116 3.27 38.95 9.62
C GLN A 116 1.91 39.25 8.96
N SER A 117 1.88 39.63 7.69
CA SER A 117 0.63 39.93 6.96
C SER A 117 -0.06 38.68 6.38
N GLU A 118 -0.70 38.79 5.21
CA GLU A 118 -1.43 37.71 4.53
C GLU A 118 -0.48 36.63 3.97
N ILE A 119 -0.99 35.40 3.84
CA ILE A 119 -0.19 34.23 3.46
C ILE A 119 0.46 34.39 2.08
N GLY A 120 -0.25 34.93 1.09
CA GLY A 120 0.28 35.18 -0.25
C GLY A 120 1.45 36.18 -0.26
N VAL A 121 1.29 37.31 0.45
CA VAL A 121 2.33 38.33 0.59
C VAL A 121 3.55 37.78 1.32
N MET A 122 3.35 36.96 2.35
CA MET A 122 4.43 36.29 3.08
C MET A 122 5.24 35.34 2.17
N GLN A 123 4.56 34.50 1.38
CA GLN A 123 5.21 33.57 0.47
C GLN A 123 6.00 34.28 -0.63
N GLU A 124 5.43 35.34 -1.23
CA GLU A 124 6.13 36.14 -2.23
C GLU A 124 7.33 36.90 -1.63
N THR A 125 7.19 37.45 -0.42
CA THR A 125 8.24 38.19 0.28
C THR A 125 9.47 37.31 0.54
N ILE A 126 9.28 36.09 1.08
CA ILE A 126 10.39 35.14 1.31
C ILE A 126 10.95 34.61 -0.02
N SER A 127 10.11 34.38 -1.02
CA SER A 127 10.56 33.96 -2.35
C SER A 127 11.44 35.01 -3.02
N LEU A 128 11.09 36.30 -2.91
CA LEU A 128 11.92 37.42 -3.38
C LEU A 128 13.22 37.54 -2.58
N LEU A 129 13.18 37.30 -1.27
CA LEU A 129 14.37 37.33 -0.41
C LEU A 129 15.39 36.23 -0.77
N ALA A 130 14.93 35.09 -1.28
CA ALA A 130 15.79 33.98 -1.74
C ALA A 130 16.38 34.17 -3.16
N THR A 131 16.01 35.24 -3.88
CA THR A 131 16.62 35.57 -5.18
C THR A 131 18.02 36.18 -5.01
N GLU A 132 18.80 36.25 -6.09
CA GLU A 132 20.14 36.87 -6.07
C GLU A 132 20.13 38.31 -5.50
N GLY A 133 19.12 39.12 -5.87
CA GLY A 133 18.94 40.47 -5.32
C GLY A 133 18.59 40.48 -3.83
N GLY A 134 17.77 39.53 -3.38
CA GLY A 134 17.44 39.35 -1.96
C GLY A 134 18.62 38.87 -1.12
N LEU A 135 19.39 37.89 -1.60
CA LEU A 135 20.60 37.40 -0.96
C LEU A 135 21.67 38.49 -0.84
N LYS A 136 21.76 39.39 -1.82
CA LYS A 136 22.60 40.59 -1.73
C LYS A 136 22.17 41.50 -0.58
N ARG A 137 20.87 41.76 -0.40
CA ARG A 137 20.37 42.52 0.75
C ARG A 137 20.64 41.83 2.09
N ILE A 138 20.55 40.50 2.15
CA ILE A 138 20.96 39.72 3.34
C ILE A 138 22.45 39.91 3.64
N SER A 139 23.31 39.90 2.61
CA SER A 139 24.74 40.18 2.79
C SER A 139 25.00 41.59 3.33
N GLU A 140 24.25 42.60 2.87
CA GLU A 140 24.36 43.97 3.39
C GLU A 140 23.96 44.08 4.87
N LEU A 141 23.01 43.25 5.33
CA LEU A 141 22.59 43.20 6.73
C LEU A 141 23.57 42.43 7.63
N VAL A 142 24.17 41.34 7.12
CA VAL A 142 24.92 40.37 7.94
C VAL A 142 26.44 40.43 7.75
N SER A 143 26.94 40.83 6.58
CA SER A 143 28.36 40.69 6.20
C SER A 143 29.14 42.00 6.05
N GLU A 144 28.48 43.14 5.84
CA GLU A 144 29.16 44.42 5.49
C GLU A 144 29.57 45.30 6.68
N ARG A 145 29.22 44.92 7.92
CA ARG A 145 29.62 45.69 9.10
C ARG A 145 30.30 44.78 10.12
N GLU A 146 31.43 45.24 10.63
CA GLU A 146 32.06 44.72 11.84
C GLU A 146 31.23 45.13 13.07
N LEU A 147 29.97 44.68 13.17
CA LEU A 147 29.09 44.95 14.32
C LEU A 147 29.79 44.60 15.64
N HIS A 148 30.58 43.52 15.63
CA HIS A 148 31.44 43.11 16.73
C HIS A 148 32.41 44.19 17.26
N ARG A 149 32.72 45.26 16.52
CA ARG A 149 33.59 46.38 16.97
C ARG A 149 32.84 47.56 17.57
N LEU A 150 31.51 47.57 17.54
CA LEU A 150 30.72 48.67 18.10
C LEU A 150 30.64 48.57 19.64
N PRO A 151 30.57 49.72 20.36
CA PRO A 151 30.23 49.76 21.78
C PRO A 151 28.81 49.22 22.03
N ASP A 152 28.59 48.59 23.18
CA ASP A 152 27.37 47.80 23.46
C ASP A 152 26.05 48.54 23.21
N ALA A 153 25.93 49.82 23.58
CA ALA A 153 24.71 50.60 23.34
C ALA A 153 24.39 50.80 21.84
N ARG A 154 25.42 51.05 21.02
CA ARG A 154 25.26 51.20 19.56
C ARG A 154 25.09 49.84 18.87
N PHE A 155 25.75 48.81 19.38
CA PHE A 155 25.60 47.43 18.93
C PHE A 155 24.18 46.92 19.15
N GLN A 156 23.63 47.08 20.36
CA GLN A 156 22.27 46.65 20.72
C GLN A 156 21.22 47.30 19.81
N THR A 157 21.32 48.63 19.62
CA THR A 157 20.40 49.38 18.76
C THR A 157 20.49 48.94 17.29
N SER A 158 21.68 48.64 16.79
CA SER A 158 21.89 48.19 15.40
C SER A 158 21.38 46.76 15.21
N PHE A 159 21.73 45.84 16.11
CA PHE A 159 21.32 44.44 16.04
C PHE A 159 19.79 44.28 16.13
N GLN A 160 19.16 45.02 17.05
CA GLN A 160 17.71 44.99 17.26
C GLN A 160 16.92 45.47 16.05
N ASN A 161 17.44 46.48 15.34
CA ASN A 161 16.71 47.10 14.23
C ASN A 161 17.07 46.53 12.85
N GLU A 162 18.24 45.90 12.70
CA GLU A 162 18.73 45.42 11.39
C GLU A 162 18.75 43.89 11.28
N ILE A 163 19.28 43.16 12.28
CA ILE A 163 19.53 41.71 12.19
C ILE A 163 18.36 40.91 12.79
N LEU A 164 17.87 41.32 13.96
CA LEU A 164 16.81 40.60 14.65
C LEU A 164 15.50 40.48 13.85
N PRO A 165 15.03 41.52 13.11
CA PRO A 165 13.83 41.39 12.27
C PRO A 165 14.00 40.39 11.13
N LEU A 166 15.21 40.28 10.56
CA LEU A 166 15.54 39.26 9.55
C LEU A 166 15.43 37.85 10.15
N LEU A 167 16.06 37.62 11.30
CA LEU A 167 16.03 36.32 11.98
C LEU A 167 14.59 35.93 12.35
N ARG A 168 13.80 36.87 12.88
CA ARG A 168 12.38 36.64 13.22
C ARG A 168 11.51 36.38 11.98
N ALA A 169 11.83 36.98 10.84
CA ALA A 169 11.10 36.75 9.59
C ALA A 169 11.32 35.34 9.05
N ILE A 170 12.57 34.86 9.00
CA ILE A 170 12.88 33.52 8.49
C ILE A 170 12.62 32.40 9.51
N SER A 171 12.53 32.73 10.81
CA SER A 171 12.12 31.80 11.87
C SER A 171 10.63 31.86 12.20
N HIS A 172 9.83 32.65 11.47
CA HIS A 172 8.41 32.81 11.75
C HIS A 172 7.68 31.47 11.57
N SER A 173 6.81 31.09 12.51
CA SER A 173 6.12 29.78 12.50
C SER A 173 5.42 29.47 11.17
N ARG A 174 4.69 30.44 10.62
CA ARG A 174 4.03 30.34 9.29
C ARG A 174 4.99 30.21 8.10
N VAL A 175 6.20 30.74 8.19
CA VAL A 175 7.23 30.61 7.14
C VAL A 175 7.84 29.21 7.19
N LEU A 176 8.17 28.73 8.39
CA LEU A 176 8.71 27.38 8.61
C LEU A 176 7.68 26.28 8.29
N ALA A 177 6.38 26.55 8.47
CA ALA A 177 5.29 25.62 8.12
C ALA A 177 4.93 25.60 6.63
N SER A 178 5.48 26.52 5.81
CA SER A 178 5.12 26.63 4.39
C SER A 178 6.05 25.78 3.51
N THR A 179 5.57 24.65 3.01
CA THR A 179 6.30 23.74 2.11
C THR A 179 6.80 24.41 0.82
N MET A 180 6.04 25.37 0.28
CA MET A 180 6.45 26.16 -0.91
C MET A 180 7.74 26.96 -0.68
N LEU A 181 8.08 27.28 0.57
CA LEU A 181 9.24 28.07 0.93
C LEU A 181 10.44 27.22 1.34
N GLU A 182 10.33 25.90 1.45
CA GLU A 182 11.40 25.03 1.96
C GLU A 182 12.68 25.15 1.11
N SER A 183 12.55 25.04 -0.21
CA SER A 183 13.67 25.24 -1.13
C SER A 183 14.24 26.66 -1.09
N ARG A 184 13.39 27.68 -0.85
CA ARG A 184 13.78 29.09 -0.75
C ARG A 184 14.53 29.38 0.56
N LEU A 185 14.06 28.80 1.66
CA LEU A 185 14.69 28.86 2.98
C LEU A 185 16.02 28.11 2.98
N ALA A 186 16.12 26.97 2.30
CA ALA A 186 17.40 26.26 2.14
C ALA A 186 18.46 27.13 1.45
N VAL A 187 18.07 27.89 0.42
CA VAL A 187 18.96 28.86 -0.26
C VAL A 187 19.39 29.98 0.70
N ILE A 188 18.46 30.54 1.49
CA ILE A 188 18.77 31.57 2.49
C ILE A 188 19.70 31.01 3.59
N HIS A 189 19.44 29.81 4.09
CA HIS A 189 20.26 29.15 5.11
C HIS A 189 21.66 28.83 4.61
N ALA A 190 21.80 28.30 3.39
CA ALA A 190 23.10 28.07 2.75
C ALA A 190 23.89 29.38 2.57
N HIS A 191 23.19 30.47 2.21
CA HIS A 191 23.81 31.79 2.13
C HIS A 191 24.24 32.33 3.50
N LEU A 192 23.41 32.18 4.55
CA LEU A 192 23.77 32.58 5.92
C LEU A 192 24.91 31.72 6.50
N PHE A 193 25.02 30.45 6.10
CA PHE A 193 26.14 29.59 6.44
C PHE A 193 27.47 30.14 5.91
N GLY A 194 27.49 30.52 4.62
CA GLY A 194 28.69 31.01 3.95
C GLY A 194 29.77 29.93 3.76
N ASN A 195 30.93 30.32 3.21
CA ASN A 195 32.00 29.36 2.93
C ASN A 195 32.53 28.73 4.24
N LEU A 196 32.44 27.41 4.37
CA LEU A 196 32.86 26.63 5.56
C LEU A 196 32.30 27.17 6.89
N GLY A 197 31.11 27.78 6.88
CA GLY A 197 30.45 28.29 8.08
C GLY A 197 30.95 29.65 8.59
N ALA A 198 31.87 30.32 7.89
CA ALA A 198 32.50 31.57 8.35
C ALA A 198 31.49 32.68 8.63
N ARG A 199 30.44 32.80 7.81
CA ARG A 199 29.39 33.84 7.97
C ARG A 199 28.46 33.51 9.13
N ALA A 200 28.09 32.24 9.29
CA ALA A 200 27.29 31.79 10.42
C ALA A 200 28.02 32.00 11.76
N VAL A 201 29.32 31.69 11.84
CA VAL A 201 30.11 31.90 13.07
C VAL A 201 30.05 33.37 13.51
N VAL A 202 30.26 34.32 12.60
CA VAL A 202 30.20 35.76 12.91
C VAL A 202 28.78 36.18 13.33
N LEU A 203 27.78 35.84 12.52
CA LEU A 203 26.37 36.20 12.80
C LEU A 203 25.91 35.70 14.17
N PHE A 204 26.16 34.43 14.48
CA PHE A 204 25.67 33.84 15.72
C PHE A 204 26.55 34.15 16.94
N SER A 205 27.82 34.52 16.74
CA SER A 205 28.63 35.13 17.81
C SER A 205 28.07 36.50 18.20
N ASP A 206 27.67 37.31 17.23
CA ASP A 206 26.98 38.59 17.48
C ASP A 206 25.60 38.37 18.12
N SER A 207 24.84 37.34 17.68
CA SER A 207 23.58 36.94 18.32
C SER A 207 23.76 36.59 19.80
N VAL A 208 24.81 35.82 20.15
CA VAL A 208 25.14 35.48 21.54
C VAL A 208 25.46 36.74 22.35
N ARG A 209 26.31 37.63 21.82
CA ARG A 209 26.64 38.91 22.49
C ARG A 209 25.39 39.76 22.72
N TYR A 210 24.48 39.83 21.74
CA TYR A 210 23.23 40.59 21.88
C TYR A 210 22.35 40.04 22.99
N LEU A 211 22.24 38.72 23.09
CA LEU A 211 21.48 38.04 24.15
C LEU A 211 22.13 38.24 25.53
N GLU A 212 23.46 38.22 25.62
CA GLU A 212 24.21 38.50 26.86
C GLU A 212 24.02 39.95 27.33
N VAL A 213 24.08 40.93 26.41
CA VAL A 213 23.85 42.36 26.73
C VAL A 213 22.40 42.60 27.16
N LEU A 214 21.41 41.97 26.51
CA LEU A 214 20.01 42.03 26.93
C LEU A 214 19.79 41.39 28.31
N ARG A 215 20.52 40.33 28.63
CA ARG A 215 20.47 39.69 29.95
C ARG A 215 21.04 40.59 31.05
N LEU A 216 22.20 41.21 30.81
CA LEU A 216 22.85 42.10 31.78
C LEU A 216 22.06 43.40 32.02
N THR A 217 21.45 43.96 30.97
CA THR A 217 20.56 45.14 31.11
C THR A 217 19.30 44.82 31.90
N LYS A 218 18.77 43.59 31.79
CA LYS A 218 17.66 43.08 32.61
C LYS A 218 18.04 42.83 34.07
N GLU A 219 19.25 42.32 34.34
CA GLU A 219 19.75 42.07 35.70
C GLU A 219 20.03 43.38 36.48
N ALA A 220 20.25 44.50 35.78
CA ALA A 220 20.51 45.81 36.37
C ALA A 220 19.25 46.67 36.67
N SER A 221 18.09 46.34 36.09
CA SER A 221 16.83 47.06 36.29
C SER A 221 15.95 46.35 37.33
N THR A 222 15.65 47.01 38.46
CA THR A 222 14.79 46.44 39.53
C THR A 222 13.30 46.36 39.20
N ASP A 223 12.84 47.03 38.13
CA ASP A 223 11.46 46.97 37.62
C ASP A 223 11.45 46.33 36.23
N ILE A 224 11.14 45.02 36.15
CA ILE A 224 11.03 44.29 34.87
C ILE A 224 9.60 44.44 34.33
N GLN A 225 9.42 45.16 33.23
CA GLN A 225 8.14 45.18 32.52
C GLN A 225 7.95 43.88 31.71
N GLU A 226 6.70 43.39 31.64
CA GLU A 226 6.32 42.13 30.95
C GLU A 226 6.74 42.12 29.46
N GLY A 227 6.81 43.29 28.83
CA GLY A 227 7.26 43.47 27.44
C GLY A 227 8.75 43.21 27.21
N ASP A 228 9.62 43.53 28.17
CA ASP A 228 11.07 43.31 28.04
C ASP A 228 11.42 41.82 28.10
N LEU A 229 10.64 41.06 28.87
CA LEU A 229 10.74 39.61 28.96
C LEU A 229 10.34 38.95 27.63
N ALA A 230 9.21 39.34 27.05
CA ALA A 230 8.75 38.83 25.75
C ALA A 230 9.74 39.14 24.61
N HIS A 231 10.35 40.33 24.63
CA HIS A 231 11.36 40.69 23.63
C HIS A 231 12.62 39.82 23.73
N TYR A 232 13.11 39.55 24.95
CA TYR A 232 14.23 38.66 25.20
C TYR A 232 13.95 37.23 24.70
N HIS A 233 12.80 36.65 25.07
CA HIS A 233 12.42 35.31 24.64
C HIS A 233 12.27 35.21 23.12
N GLY A 234 11.60 36.18 22.48
CA GLY A 234 11.42 36.19 21.03
C GLY A 234 12.72 36.44 20.26
N ALA A 235 13.72 37.10 20.85
CA ALA A 235 15.05 37.21 20.25
C ALA A 235 15.84 35.90 20.35
N TRP A 236 15.78 35.26 21.52
CA TRP A 236 16.45 33.99 21.75
C TRP A 236 15.88 32.85 20.88
N GLU A 237 14.55 32.78 20.73
CA GLU A 237 13.87 31.80 19.87
C GLU A 237 14.25 31.95 18.39
N ALA A 238 14.27 33.18 17.87
CA ALA A 238 14.67 33.42 16.49
C ALA A 238 16.12 33.00 16.24
N CYS A 239 17.05 33.38 17.12
CA CYS A 239 18.47 33.03 16.98
C CYS A 239 18.71 31.52 17.03
N THR A 240 18.11 30.81 17.99
CA THR A 240 18.31 29.36 18.17
C THR A 240 17.67 28.54 17.04
N THR A 241 16.49 28.96 16.57
CA THR A 241 15.77 28.26 15.49
C THR A 241 16.52 28.36 14.16
N VAL A 242 17.01 29.54 13.79
CA VAL A 242 17.78 29.73 12.54
C VAL A 242 19.13 29.02 12.63
N PHE A 243 19.81 29.08 13.79
CA PHE A 243 21.08 28.36 13.99
C PHE A 243 20.88 26.85 13.80
N ALA A 244 19.88 26.27 14.46
CA ALA A 244 19.57 24.85 14.32
C ALA A 244 19.21 24.45 12.89
N ALA A 245 18.39 25.26 12.21
CA ALA A 245 18.01 25.02 10.82
C ALA A 245 19.21 25.02 9.87
N ILE A 246 20.16 25.94 10.05
CA ILE A 246 21.40 25.99 9.28
C ILE A 246 22.24 24.73 9.52
N VAL A 247 22.48 24.36 10.79
CA VAL A 247 23.29 23.18 11.15
C VAL A 247 22.67 21.89 10.60
N ILE A 248 21.35 21.72 10.71
CA ILE A 248 20.64 20.54 10.22
C ILE A 248 20.70 20.48 8.68
N SER A 249 20.52 21.61 7.99
CA SER A 249 20.53 21.66 6.52
C SER A 249 21.88 21.36 5.89
N GLN A 250 23.00 21.65 6.57
CA GLN A 250 24.35 21.51 6.03
C GLN A 250 25.08 20.22 6.46
N GLY A 251 24.47 19.40 7.32
CA GLY A 251 25.02 18.09 7.75
C GLY A 251 26.15 18.16 8.78
N GLN A 252 26.53 17.00 9.34
CA GLN A 252 27.47 16.91 10.48
C GLN A 252 28.92 17.29 10.15
N ALA A 253 29.33 17.20 8.88
CA ALA A 253 30.69 17.55 8.42
C ALA A 253 30.98 19.06 8.39
N ALA A 254 29.97 19.90 8.65
CA ALA A 254 30.04 21.36 8.59
C ALA A 254 30.31 22.05 9.95
N MET A 255 30.41 21.31 11.06
CA MET A 255 30.63 21.85 12.41
C MET A 255 32.10 22.16 12.68
N SER A 256 32.54 23.39 12.37
CA SER A 256 33.84 23.88 12.82
C SER A 256 33.87 24.05 14.34
N ASP A 257 35.07 23.98 14.95
CA ASP A 257 35.27 24.20 16.39
C ASP A 257 34.66 25.53 16.87
N SER A 258 34.72 26.56 16.02
CA SER A 258 34.09 27.86 16.29
C SER A 258 32.56 27.80 16.34
N MET A 259 31.91 27.00 15.49
CA MET A 259 30.45 26.79 15.56
C MET A 259 30.05 25.99 16.80
N GLN A 260 30.89 25.05 17.25
CA GLN A 260 30.67 24.32 18.49
C GLN A 260 30.75 25.25 19.72
N GLN A 261 31.68 26.22 19.71
CA GLN A 261 31.76 27.24 20.76
C GLN A 261 30.52 28.15 20.79
N VAL A 262 30.01 28.55 19.62
CA VAL A 262 28.76 29.32 19.51
C VAL A 262 27.57 28.52 20.06
N LEU A 263 27.48 27.23 19.71
CA LEU A 263 26.43 26.33 20.23
C LEU A 263 26.51 26.20 21.76
N ALA A 264 27.71 26.03 22.32
CA ALA A 264 27.90 25.95 23.77
C ALA A 264 27.40 27.23 24.45
N ARG A 265 27.77 28.40 23.95
CA ARG A 265 27.34 29.69 24.51
C ARG A 265 25.85 29.96 24.35
N LEU A 266 25.24 29.58 23.21
CA LEU A 266 23.79 29.67 23.02
C LEU A 266 23.02 28.75 23.98
N THR A 267 23.61 27.60 24.34
CA THR A 267 23.04 26.64 25.30
C THR A 267 23.20 27.14 26.73
N ASP A 268 24.36 27.72 27.08
CA ASP A 268 24.62 28.28 28.43
C ASP A 268 23.79 29.55 28.69
N ALA A 269 23.55 30.36 27.65
CA ALA A 269 22.65 31.52 27.72
C ALA A 269 21.16 31.13 27.88
N ALA A 270 20.79 29.85 27.68
CA ALA A 270 19.40 29.40 27.62
C ALA A 270 18.64 29.45 28.97
N GLY A 271 19.32 29.29 30.10
CA GLY A 271 18.71 29.35 31.45
C GLY A 271 17.34 28.65 31.60
N SER A 272 16.50 29.11 32.54
CA SER A 272 15.10 28.68 32.72
C SER A 272 14.13 29.31 31.71
N ALA A 273 14.65 30.06 30.73
CA ALA A 273 13.90 30.95 29.85
C ALA A 273 13.43 30.29 28.54
N ALA A 274 13.53 28.96 28.42
CA ALA A 274 13.35 28.30 27.14
C ALA A 274 11.90 27.89 26.82
N THR A 275 11.35 28.38 25.70
CA THR A 275 10.09 27.87 25.09
C THR A 275 10.24 26.40 24.62
N SER A 276 9.14 25.73 24.26
CA SER A 276 9.15 24.31 23.83
C SER A 276 9.90 24.09 22.51
N LEU A 277 9.78 25.01 21.55
CA LEU A 277 10.39 24.93 20.21
C LEU A 277 11.91 25.03 20.22
N SER A 278 12.43 25.95 21.01
CA SER A 278 13.86 26.20 21.21
C SER A 278 14.55 25.09 22.02
N ARG A 279 13.85 24.47 22.99
CA ARG A 279 14.29 23.22 23.65
C ARG A 279 14.38 22.06 22.66
N LEU A 280 13.44 21.96 21.72
CA LEU A 280 13.47 20.92 20.69
C LEU A 280 14.64 21.13 19.70
N ALA A 281 14.88 22.38 19.28
CA ALA A 281 16.01 22.75 18.44
C ALA A 281 17.37 22.44 19.11
N LEU A 282 17.53 22.80 20.39
CA LEU A 282 18.73 22.48 21.18
C LEU A 282 18.90 20.98 21.45
N ARG A 283 17.80 20.23 21.68
CA ARG A 283 17.84 18.76 21.82
C ARG A 283 18.25 18.06 20.52
N ARG A 284 17.84 18.59 19.36
CA ARG A 284 18.28 18.08 18.04
C ARG A 284 19.78 18.32 17.84
N LEU A 285 20.29 19.48 18.24
CA LEU A 285 21.73 19.81 18.20
C LEU A 285 22.55 19.01 19.21
N SER A 286 22.03 18.74 20.42
CA SER A 286 22.72 17.96 21.45
C SER A 286 22.82 16.47 21.09
N ARG A 287 21.83 15.91 20.36
CA ARG A 287 21.90 14.55 19.80
C ARG A 287 22.97 14.43 18.71
N ALA A 288 23.20 15.47 17.92
CA ALA A 288 24.29 15.51 16.94
C ALA A 288 25.69 15.54 17.59
N LYS A 289 25.83 16.09 18.81
CA LYS A 289 27.09 16.15 19.57
C LYS A 289 27.56 14.78 20.11
N HIS A 290 26.63 13.85 20.40
CA HIS A 290 26.96 12.56 21.03
C HIS A 290 27.45 11.48 20.04
N GLY A 291 27.50 11.77 18.74
CA GLY A 291 28.08 10.88 17.72
C GLY A 291 29.59 11.06 17.49
N MET A 292 30.30 11.86 18.30
CA MET A 292 31.67 12.35 18.02
C MET A 292 32.78 11.81 18.94
N THR A 293 32.77 10.53 19.33
CA THR A 293 33.96 9.87 19.91
C THR A 293 34.51 8.79 18.99
N ARG A 294 35.02 9.21 17.83
CA ARG A 294 36.06 8.48 17.09
C ARG A 294 36.99 9.49 16.42
N PRO A 295 38.32 9.36 16.56
CA PRO A 295 39.26 10.37 16.08
C PRO A 295 39.29 10.37 14.55
N ALA A 296 38.93 11.52 13.95
CA ALA A 296 39.04 11.72 12.52
C ALA A 296 40.52 11.90 12.14
N PHE A 297 41.07 10.95 11.38
CA PHE A 297 42.37 11.12 10.74
C PHE A 297 42.26 12.19 9.64
N SER A 298 43.06 13.24 9.79
CA SER A 298 43.26 14.32 8.81
C SER A 298 43.91 13.77 7.53
N ALA A 299 43.15 13.67 6.44
CA ALA A 299 43.70 13.40 5.11
C ALA A 299 44.33 14.67 4.52
N LYS A 300 45.67 14.74 4.52
CA LYS A 300 46.41 15.65 3.63
C LYS A 300 46.46 15.02 2.24
N LYS A 301 46.05 15.79 1.24
CA LYS A 301 46.23 15.49 -0.20
C LYS A 301 47.73 15.38 -0.53
N THR A 302 48.13 14.24 -1.07
CA THR A 302 49.20 14.17 -2.07
C THR A 302 48.82 13.15 -3.14
N ASP A 303 49.16 13.53 -4.36
CA ASP A 303 48.83 12.92 -5.64
C ASP A 303 49.64 11.64 -5.92
N LYS A 304 49.11 10.79 -6.82
CA LYS A 304 49.74 9.60 -7.49
C LYS A 304 49.98 8.32 -6.65
N ASP A 305 49.14 7.30 -6.87
CA ASP A 305 49.47 6.10 -7.66
C ASP A 305 48.34 5.05 -7.55
N ARG A 306 48.08 4.33 -8.65
CA ARG A 306 47.10 3.24 -8.74
C ARG A 306 47.60 2.02 -7.95
N ALA A 307 46.93 1.68 -6.84
CA ALA A 307 46.80 0.32 -6.31
C ALA A 307 45.70 0.28 -5.23
N ASP A 308 44.79 -0.69 -5.35
CA ASP A 308 43.77 -1.16 -4.40
C ASP A 308 42.96 -0.14 -3.59
N ALA A 309 41.71 0.08 -4.00
CA ALA A 309 40.72 0.79 -3.20
C ALA A 309 40.43 0.02 -1.90
N PRO A 310 40.48 0.65 -0.72
CA PRO A 310 40.10 0.00 0.52
C PRO A 310 38.58 -0.23 0.54
N THR A 311 38.17 -1.48 0.64
CA THR A 311 36.78 -1.89 0.82
C THR A 311 36.29 -1.38 2.17
N PHE A 312 35.47 -0.34 2.17
CA PHE A 312 34.77 0.14 3.36
C PHE A 312 33.68 -0.89 3.70
N VAL A 313 34.00 -1.85 4.58
CA VAL A 313 32.99 -2.80 5.07
C VAL A 313 32.11 -2.06 6.07
N MET A 314 30.94 -1.59 5.62
CA MET A 314 29.84 -1.27 6.54
C MET A 314 29.60 -2.52 7.40
N GLN A 315 29.62 -2.38 8.73
CA GLN A 315 29.16 -3.44 9.61
C GLN A 315 27.71 -3.78 9.21
N LYS A 316 27.54 -4.96 8.63
CA LYS A 316 26.27 -5.43 8.12
C LYS A 316 25.43 -5.92 9.29
N GLU A 317 24.36 -5.23 9.65
CA GLU A 317 23.39 -5.78 10.61
C GLU A 317 22.66 -6.96 9.97
N LEU A 318 22.89 -8.16 10.48
CA LEU A 318 22.26 -9.41 10.03
C LEU A 318 20.85 -9.59 10.65
N PRO A 319 20.03 -10.55 10.19
CA PRO A 319 18.68 -10.75 10.72
C PRO A 319 18.66 -11.49 12.07
N GLY A 320 17.65 -11.18 12.89
CA GLY A 320 17.40 -11.79 14.19
C GLY A 320 18.61 -11.86 15.11
N ASP A 321 18.85 -13.02 15.71
CA ASP A 321 19.94 -13.27 16.65
C ASP A 321 21.35 -13.16 16.03
N LEU A 322 21.46 -13.06 14.70
CA LEU A 322 22.75 -12.81 14.02
C LEU A 322 23.15 -11.34 14.11
N SER A 323 22.23 -10.45 14.49
CA SER A 323 22.50 -9.03 14.70
C SER A 323 23.29 -8.81 15.99
N ALA A 324 24.29 -7.92 15.94
CA ALA A 324 25.14 -7.62 17.11
C ALA A 324 24.35 -7.04 18.31
N ASP A 325 23.29 -6.29 18.02
CA ASP A 325 22.41 -5.67 19.02
C ASP A 325 21.15 -6.50 19.31
N GLY A 326 21.13 -7.77 18.87
CA GLY A 326 19.96 -8.64 18.95
C GLY A 326 18.85 -8.29 17.95
N PRO A 327 17.72 -9.01 18.01
CA PRO A 327 16.61 -8.85 17.06
C PRO A 327 16.02 -7.42 17.10
N ARG A 328 15.61 -6.91 15.94
CA ARG A 328 15.03 -5.56 15.79
C ARG A 328 13.66 -5.42 16.44
N HIS A 329 12.89 -6.50 16.41
CA HIS A 329 11.54 -6.67 16.97
C HIS A 329 11.26 -8.17 17.13
N ASP A 330 10.11 -8.51 17.71
CA ASP A 330 9.65 -9.90 17.95
C ASP A 330 9.48 -10.74 16.68
N ASN A 331 9.30 -10.09 15.51
CA ASN A 331 9.18 -10.74 14.20
C ASN A 331 10.48 -10.76 13.36
N ASP A 332 11.63 -10.40 13.94
CA ASP A 332 12.93 -10.40 13.24
C ASP A 332 13.64 -11.74 13.45
N PHE A 333 13.47 -12.68 12.50
CA PHE A 333 14.08 -14.00 12.55
C PHE A 333 15.10 -14.21 11.43
N LYS A 334 16.11 -15.06 11.72
CA LYS A 334 17.07 -15.53 10.70
C LYS A 334 16.41 -16.43 9.65
N ASP A 335 15.44 -17.25 10.07
CA ASP A 335 14.73 -18.18 9.21
C ASP A 335 13.40 -17.58 8.78
N ILE A 336 13.16 -17.48 7.47
CA ILE A 336 11.94 -16.90 6.93
C ILE A 336 10.69 -17.69 7.31
N THR A 337 10.79 -18.99 7.60
CA THR A 337 9.65 -19.84 7.97
C THR A 337 9.04 -19.46 9.32
N SER A 338 9.83 -18.80 10.17
CA SER A 338 9.40 -18.26 11.47
C SER A 338 8.83 -16.85 11.38
N ILE A 339 9.02 -16.14 10.26
CA ILE A 339 8.57 -14.76 10.10
C ILE A 339 7.06 -14.75 9.83
N ALA A 340 6.30 -14.08 10.70
CA ALA A 340 4.89 -13.83 10.49
C ALA A 340 4.69 -12.90 9.28
N LEU A 341 3.71 -13.23 8.42
CA LEU A 341 3.41 -12.42 7.24
C LEU A 341 2.96 -11.02 7.67
N MET A 342 1.88 -10.92 8.44
CA MET A 342 1.39 -9.64 8.96
C MET A 342 2.38 -9.05 9.99
N PRO A 343 2.53 -7.72 10.02
CA PRO A 343 3.47 -7.09 10.95
C PRO A 343 2.92 -7.16 12.38
N THR A 344 3.80 -7.42 13.34
CA THR A 344 3.47 -7.39 14.76
C THR A 344 3.45 -5.95 15.28
N VAL A 345 2.92 -5.74 16.49
CA VAL A 345 2.94 -4.41 17.12
C VAL A 345 4.38 -3.92 17.33
N ALA A 346 5.29 -4.79 17.77
CA ALA A 346 6.69 -4.42 17.99
C ALA A 346 7.42 -4.09 16.67
N GLU A 347 7.07 -4.76 15.57
CA GLU A 347 7.58 -4.44 14.22
C GLU A 347 7.10 -3.06 13.76
N VAL A 348 5.82 -2.71 13.96
CA VAL A 348 5.27 -1.40 13.58
C VAL A 348 5.95 -0.25 14.33
N VAL A 349 6.25 -0.40 15.62
CA VAL A 349 6.91 0.65 16.42
C VAL A 349 8.44 0.63 16.31
N ALA A 350 9.02 -0.35 15.61
CA ALA A 350 10.47 -0.50 15.50
C ALA A 350 11.11 0.75 14.86
N THR A 351 12.29 1.13 15.37
CA THR A 351 13.06 2.28 14.89
C THR A 351 14.24 1.89 14.01
N ARG A 352 14.66 0.62 14.07
CA ARG A 352 15.73 0.04 13.24
C ARG A 352 15.13 -0.40 11.90
N SER A 353 15.87 -0.21 10.82
CA SER A 353 15.46 -0.65 9.47
C SER A 353 15.54 -2.16 9.33
N GLU A 354 14.65 -2.73 8.53
CA GLU A 354 14.62 -4.17 8.22
C GLU A 354 15.91 -4.66 7.57
N TYR A 355 16.20 -5.95 7.77
CA TYR A 355 17.23 -6.64 7.01
C TYR A 355 16.70 -7.05 5.63
N LEU A 356 17.27 -6.43 4.59
CA LEU A 356 17.00 -6.74 3.18
C LEU A 356 18.29 -7.21 2.48
N PRO A 357 18.34 -8.43 1.91
CA PRO A 357 19.51 -8.91 1.20
C PRO A 357 19.72 -8.15 -0.13
N PRO A 358 20.92 -7.60 -0.40
CA PRO A 358 21.23 -6.95 -1.67
C PRO A 358 21.42 -7.99 -2.80
N PRO A 359 21.60 -7.58 -4.08
CA PRO A 359 21.74 -8.51 -5.20
C PRO A 359 22.94 -9.46 -5.11
N ALA A 360 24.05 -9.02 -4.50
CA ALA A 360 25.29 -9.79 -4.43
C ALA A 360 25.15 -10.98 -3.47
N ALA A 361 25.12 -12.20 -4.05
CA ALA A 361 24.87 -13.45 -3.34
C ALA A 361 25.92 -13.77 -2.28
N GLU A 362 27.16 -13.32 -2.48
CA GLU A 362 28.27 -13.50 -1.53
C GLU A 362 28.04 -12.75 -0.22
N THR A 363 27.13 -11.77 -0.23
CA THR A 363 26.82 -10.99 0.95
C THR A 363 25.69 -11.59 1.77
N TRP A 364 24.93 -12.54 1.23
CA TRP A 364 23.75 -13.09 1.93
C TRP A 364 24.16 -13.84 3.19
N HIS A 365 23.25 -13.86 4.18
CA HIS A 365 23.50 -14.62 5.41
C HIS A 365 23.27 -16.13 5.23
N ILE A 366 22.55 -16.52 4.17
CA ILE A 366 22.36 -17.90 3.71
C ILE A 366 22.82 -17.95 2.24
N SER A 367 23.57 -18.98 1.87
CA SER A 367 24.09 -19.17 0.51
C SER A 367 23.15 -20.03 -0.37
N GLY A 368 23.37 -19.98 -1.68
CA GLY A 368 22.69 -20.87 -2.65
C GLY A 368 21.19 -20.62 -2.78
N VAL A 369 20.43 -21.69 -3.07
CA VAL A 369 18.97 -21.63 -3.30
C VAL A 369 18.21 -21.15 -2.07
N ALA A 370 18.59 -21.61 -0.87
CA ALA A 370 17.95 -21.18 0.37
C ALA A 370 18.12 -19.66 0.58
N GLY A 371 19.31 -19.12 0.27
CA GLY A 371 19.57 -17.67 0.31
C GLY A 371 18.79 -16.88 -0.73
N MET A 372 18.59 -17.46 -1.92
CA MET A 372 17.77 -16.87 -2.97
C MET A 372 16.30 -16.80 -2.54
N LEU A 373 15.74 -17.89 -1.99
CA LEU A 373 14.37 -17.91 -1.46
C LEU A 373 14.19 -16.92 -0.30
N ASP A 374 15.16 -16.85 0.63
CA ASP A 374 15.18 -15.88 1.72
C ASP A 374 15.14 -14.44 1.19
N ARG A 375 16.02 -14.11 0.24
CA ARG A 375 16.05 -12.78 -0.38
C ARG A 375 14.71 -12.44 -1.03
N GLN A 376 14.17 -13.33 -1.84
CA GLN A 376 12.92 -13.08 -2.56
C GLN A 376 11.73 -12.92 -1.60
N PHE A 377 11.68 -13.70 -0.52
CA PHE A 377 10.66 -13.55 0.52
C PHE A 377 10.77 -12.19 1.22
N ARG A 378 11.97 -11.81 1.69
CA ARG A 378 12.16 -10.54 2.42
C ARG A 378 11.86 -9.32 1.56
N LEU A 379 12.31 -9.31 0.31
CA LEU A 379 12.04 -8.22 -0.63
C LEU A 379 10.55 -8.14 -0.98
N LEU A 380 9.89 -9.27 -1.27
CA LEU A 380 8.45 -9.27 -1.56
C LEU A 380 7.61 -8.85 -0.36
N ARG A 381 7.99 -9.29 0.85
CA ARG A 381 7.33 -8.89 2.09
C ARG A 381 7.52 -7.39 2.34
N GLU A 382 8.70 -6.84 2.12
CA GLU A 382 8.95 -5.40 2.29
C GLU A 382 8.20 -4.56 1.26
N ASP A 383 8.20 -4.97 -0.02
CA ASP A 383 7.48 -4.27 -1.08
C ASP A 383 5.97 -4.19 -0.81
N THR A 384 5.41 -5.19 -0.13
CA THR A 384 3.96 -5.31 0.08
C THR A 384 3.55 -4.95 1.51
N ILE A 385 4.04 -5.70 2.50
CA ILE A 385 3.70 -5.58 3.92
C ILE A 385 4.48 -4.44 4.59
N GLY A 386 5.69 -4.10 4.13
CA GLY A 386 6.44 -2.94 4.62
C GLY A 386 5.65 -1.64 4.51
N GLN A 387 4.92 -1.45 3.40
CA GLN A 387 4.01 -0.30 3.24
C GLN A 387 2.84 -0.29 4.24
N LEU A 388 2.30 -1.47 4.58
CA LEU A 388 1.27 -1.59 5.62
C LEU A 388 1.84 -1.22 7.00
N ARG A 389 3.04 -1.74 7.32
CA ARG A 389 3.77 -1.47 8.57
C ARG A 389 4.02 0.04 8.72
N ASP A 390 4.59 0.68 7.71
CA ASP A 390 4.99 2.08 7.79
C ASP A 390 3.79 3.01 7.90
N ALA A 391 2.71 2.73 7.17
CA ALA A 391 1.48 3.50 7.28
C ALA A 391 0.76 3.28 8.63
N ALA A 392 0.76 2.05 9.16
CA ALA A 392 0.22 1.77 10.49
C ALA A 392 0.99 2.55 11.56
N LYS A 393 2.32 2.63 11.44
CA LYS A 393 3.17 3.44 12.32
C LYS A 393 2.79 4.92 12.27
N VAL A 394 2.67 5.49 11.07
CA VAL A 394 2.24 6.90 10.90
C VAL A 394 0.85 7.14 11.49
N ALA A 395 -0.08 6.21 11.34
CA ALA A 395 -1.40 6.33 11.94
C ALA A 395 -1.36 6.25 13.47
N LEU A 396 -0.51 5.38 14.03
CA LEU A 396 -0.31 5.25 15.48
C LEU A 396 0.31 6.52 16.07
N ASP A 397 1.39 7.04 15.46
CA ASP A 397 2.05 8.28 15.88
C ASP A 397 1.06 9.47 15.92
N LYS A 398 0.14 9.53 14.95
CA LYS A 398 -0.93 10.55 14.90
C LYS A 398 -1.97 10.42 16.02
N ILE A 399 -2.22 9.20 16.49
CA ILE A 399 -3.15 8.95 17.61
C ILE A 399 -2.49 9.34 18.93
N GLU A 400 -1.19 9.07 19.09
CA GLU A 400 -0.43 9.38 20.30
C GLU A 400 -0.13 10.88 20.48
N ASP A 401 0.07 11.63 19.39
CA ASP A 401 0.25 13.09 19.42
C ASP A 401 -0.70 13.83 18.44
N PRO A 402 -1.96 14.10 18.87
CA PRO A 402 -2.97 14.76 18.04
C PRO A 402 -2.66 16.23 17.71
N LEU A 403 -1.82 16.91 18.51
CA LEU A 403 -1.55 18.35 18.43
C LEU A 403 -0.18 18.66 17.79
N GLY A 404 0.77 17.72 17.81
CA GLY A 404 2.09 17.89 17.19
C GLY A 404 2.14 17.66 15.68
N HIS A 405 1.11 17.00 15.10
CA HIS A 405 1.16 16.48 13.73
C HIS A 405 0.26 17.15 12.69
N GLU A 406 -0.43 18.26 12.99
CA GLU A 406 -1.01 19.11 11.92
C GLU A 406 0.09 19.71 11.00
N GLN A 407 1.36 19.64 11.40
CA GLN A 407 2.52 20.06 10.60
C GLN A 407 3.16 18.94 9.75
N MET A 408 2.67 17.68 9.81
CA MET A 408 3.25 16.57 9.04
C MET A 408 2.32 15.95 7.98
N ASP A 409 1.17 16.58 7.69
CA ASP A 409 0.36 16.24 6.53
C ASP A 409 0.98 16.81 5.24
N CYS A 410 2.17 16.31 4.86
CA CYS A 410 2.77 16.50 3.53
C CYS A 410 4.10 15.77 3.31
N ARG A 411 4.68 15.07 4.30
CA ARG A 411 5.79 14.14 4.02
C ARG A 411 5.24 12.82 3.51
N GLN A 412 4.74 12.83 2.27
CA GLN A 412 4.67 11.62 1.45
C GLN A 412 6.11 11.16 1.15
N GLN A 413 6.75 10.50 2.10
CA GLN A 413 7.84 9.59 1.80
C GLN A 413 7.21 8.38 1.11
N HIS A 414 7.16 8.38 -0.22
CA HIS A 414 7.21 7.21 -1.12
C HIS A 414 6.26 6.00 -0.84
N GLY A 415 5.26 6.13 0.05
CA GLY A 415 4.39 5.04 0.49
C GLY A 415 2.99 5.05 -0.14
N ALA A 416 2.31 3.91 -0.07
CA ALA A 416 0.93 3.73 -0.54
C ALA A 416 -0.01 4.86 -0.06
N ARG A 417 -0.92 5.27 -0.94
CA ARG A 417 -2.05 6.12 -0.57
C ARG A 417 -2.87 5.40 0.51
N THR A 418 -3.12 6.08 1.63
CA THR A 418 -3.95 5.55 2.71
C THR A 418 -5.08 6.51 3.05
N PHE A 419 -6.21 5.95 3.47
CA PHE A 419 -7.33 6.72 4.03
C PHE A 419 -7.49 6.37 5.50
N ASN A 420 -7.56 7.38 6.37
CA ASN A 420 -7.73 7.19 7.80
C ASN A 420 -9.13 7.68 8.21
N TYR A 421 -9.92 6.77 8.77
CA TYR A 421 -11.26 7.03 9.31
C TYR A 421 -11.17 7.06 10.84
N ARG A 422 -11.51 8.19 11.46
CA ARG A 422 -11.32 8.44 12.91
C ARG A 422 -12.58 8.18 13.74
N ASN A 423 -13.78 8.27 13.15
CA ASN A 423 -15.03 8.00 13.86
C ASN A 423 -15.48 6.55 13.63
N LEU A 424 -14.73 5.61 14.20
CA LEU A 424 -15.01 4.18 14.06
C LEU A 424 -15.94 3.70 15.20
N GLU A 425 -17.16 3.31 14.84
CA GLU A 425 -18.14 2.71 15.75
C GLU A 425 -18.35 1.23 15.42
N PHE A 426 -18.29 0.36 16.44
CA PHE A 426 -18.66 -1.05 16.28
C PHE A 426 -20.19 -1.19 16.24
N VAL A 427 -20.70 -1.87 15.22
CA VAL A 427 -22.14 -2.06 15.00
C VAL A 427 -22.58 -3.44 15.49
N GLY A 428 -21.83 -4.48 15.17
CA GLY A 428 -22.18 -5.85 15.53
C GLY A 428 -21.30 -6.89 14.85
N PHE A 429 -21.54 -8.15 15.20
CA PHE A 429 -20.96 -9.29 14.51
C PHE A 429 -21.96 -9.87 13.52
N ASP A 430 -21.43 -10.47 12.46
CA ASP A 430 -22.18 -11.34 11.57
C ASP A 430 -21.34 -12.58 11.27
N PHE A 431 -21.98 -13.75 11.31
CA PHE A 431 -21.33 -15.01 10.99
C PHE A 431 -22.12 -15.74 9.92
N ASP A 432 -21.52 -15.88 8.74
CA ASP A 432 -22.08 -16.64 7.65
C ASP A 432 -21.28 -17.93 7.44
N ALA A 433 -21.98 -19.04 7.16
CA ALA A 433 -21.35 -20.34 6.98
C ALA A 433 -20.29 -20.33 5.85
N HIS A 434 -20.47 -19.49 4.83
CA HIS A 434 -19.52 -19.37 3.73
C HIS A 434 -18.43 -18.31 3.98
N ARG A 435 -18.79 -17.13 4.49
CA ARG A 435 -17.86 -16.00 4.70
C ARG A 435 -17.02 -16.13 5.98
N GLY A 436 -17.56 -16.79 7.01
CA GLY A 436 -17.00 -16.90 8.35
C GLY A 436 -17.38 -15.70 9.23
N LEU A 437 -16.61 -15.49 10.31
CA LEU A 437 -16.81 -14.36 11.22
C LEU A 437 -16.47 -13.04 10.53
N THR A 438 -17.40 -12.11 10.58
CA THR A 438 -17.25 -10.75 10.09
C THR A 438 -17.72 -9.75 11.13
N VAL A 439 -17.15 -8.55 11.04
CA VAL A 439 -17.39 -7.45 11.97
C VAL A 439 -17.95 -6.28 11.17
N ALA A 440 -19.12 -5.80 11.57
CA ALA A 440 -19.72 -4.61 11.00
C ALA A 440 -19.23 -3.37 11.74
N LEU A 441 -18.63 -2.46 10.99
CA LEU A 441 -18.06 -1.20 11.46
C LEU A 441 -18.82 -0.05 10.78
N CYS A 442 -19.12 0.99 11.54
CA CYS A 442 -19.61 2.26 11.02
C CYS A 442 -18.45 3.24 10.98
N VAL A 443 -18.26 3.88 9.83
CA VAL A 443 -17.19 4.84 9.56
C VAL A 443 -17.73 6.13 8.97
N ASP A 444 -16.92 7.18 9.02
CA ASP A 444 -17.13 8.38 8.22
C ASP A 444 -17.22 8.04 6.73
N GLN A 445 -17.99 8.81 6.00
CA GLN A 445 -18.22 8.54 4.59
C GLN A 445 -16.94 8.58 3.73
N PRO A 446 -16.60 7.49 3.01
CA PRO A 446 -15.49 7.45 2.07
C PRO A 446 -15.59 8.54 1.01
N TYR A 447 -14.45 9.12 0.65
CA TYR A 447 -14.36 10.18 -0.35
C TYR A 447 -14.98 9.76 -1.69
N ASP A 448 -14.71 8.51 -2.10
CA ASP A 448 -15.17 7.91 -3.35
C ASP A 448 -16.67 7.61 -3.39
N LEU A 449 -17.42 7.88 -2.32
CA LEU A 449 -18.88 7.74 -2.35
C LEU A 449 -19.59 9.08 -2.43
N ARG A 450 -18.89 10.21 -2.32
CA ARG A 450 -19.49 11.56 -2.30
C ARG A 450 -20.20 11.95 -3.60
N TYR A 451 -19.79 11.38 -4.73
CA TYR A 451 -20.42 11.60 -6.04
C TYR A 451 -21.69 10.76 -6.28
N LYS A 452 -22.00 9.78 -5.42
CA LYS A 452 -23.25 9.01 -5.53
C LYS A 452 -24.45 9.81 -4.99
N THR A 453 -25.65 9.53 -5.49
CA THR A 453 -26.86 10.26 -5.09
C THR A 453 -27.29 9.92 -3.65
N SER A 454 -28.04 10.81 -2.99
CA SER A 454 -28.58 10.59 -1.63
C SER A 454 -29.55 9.42 -1.52
N LYS A 455 -30.07 8.89 -2.64
CA LYS A 455 -30.84 7.63 -2.67
C LYS A 455 -29.93 6.38 -2.64
N GLN A 456 -28.65 6.54 -2.93
CA GLN A 456 -27.66 5.46 -3.05
C GLN A 456 -26.64 5.47 -1.90
N ARG A 457 -26.70 6.45 -1.00
CA ARG A 457 -25.80 6.57 0.16
C ARG A 457 -26.47 7.29 1.32
N ASP A 458 -26.10 6.92 2.54
CA ASP A 458 -26.35 7.75 3.72
C ASP A 458 -25.47 9.03 3.63
N PRO A 459 -25.95 10.20 4.04
CA PRO A 459 -25.21 11.46 3.91
C PRO A 459 -23.99 11.58 4.83
N ASN A 460 -23.93 10.83 5.95
CA ASN A 460 -22.92 11.05 6.99
C ASN A 460 -22.02 9.83 7.24
N TYR A 461 -22.54 8.61 7.05
CA TYR A 461 -21.84 7.39 7.45
C TYR A 461 -21.79 6.32 6.36
N ALA A 462 -20.85 5.40 6.48
CA ALA A 462 -20.81 4.18 5.69
C ALA A 462 -20.62 2.97 6.62
N TYR A 463 -21.16 1.82 6.20
CA TYR A 463 -20.96 0.55 6.88
C TYR A 463 -19.89 -0.26 6.14
N VAL A 464 -18.90 -0.73 6.87
CA VAL A 464 -17.81 -1.56 6.37
C VAL A 464 -17.87 -2.90 7.07
N THR A 465 -17.80 -3.97 6.30
CA THR A 465 -17.66 -5.33 6.83
C THR A 465 -16.19 -5.70 6.80
N ALA A 466 -15.60 -5.88 7.98
CA ALA A 466 -14.23 -6.34 8.15
C ALA A 466 -14.21 -7.84 8.45
N LYS A 467 -13.16 -8.52 7.99
CA LYS A 467 -12.88 -9.92 8.29
C LYS A 467 -11.49 -10.01 8.90
N LEU A 468 -11.34 -10.84 9.93
CA LEU A 468 -10.03 -11.12 10.51
C LEU A 468 -9.17 -11.86 9.48
N VAL A 469 -7.94 -11.37 9.32
CA VAL A 469 -6.93 -12.01 8.46
C VAL A 469 -6.56 -13.36 9.07
N ASP A 470 -6.18 -13.34 10.35
CA ASP A 470 -5.85 -14.53 11.12
C ASP A 470 -6.87 -14.72 12.25
N VAL A 471 -7.51 -15.90 12.28
CA VAL A 471 -8.43 -16.30 13.34
C VAL A 471 -7.64 -17.16 14.33
N ASN A 472 -6.72 -16.52 15.06
CA ASN A 472 -5.95 -17.13 16.13
C ASN A 472 -6.43 -16.62 17.50
N ASP A 473 -5.98 -17.28 18.57
CA ASP A 473 -6.40 -16.97 19.94
C ASP A 473 -6.13 -15.50 20.32
N GLU A 474 -5.00 -14.95 19.85
CA GLU A 474 -4.61 -13.57 20.11
C GLU A 474 -5.53 -12.58 19.38
N GLY A 475 -5.79 -12.80 18.08
CA GLY A 475 -6.64 -11.95 17.25
C GLY A 475 -8.10 -11.95 17.72
N ILE A 476 -8.63 -13.10 18.15
CA ILE A 476 -9.95 -13.19 18.78
C ILE A 476 -9.94 -12.43 20.11
N SER A 477 -8.89 -12.57 20.92
CA SER A 477 -8.79 -11.88 22.21
C SER A 477 -8.72 -10.35 22.04
N HIS A 478 -7.94 -9.85 21.07
CA HIS A 478 -7.87 -8.43 20.73
C HIS A 478 -9.20 -7.89 20.19
N LEU A 479 -9.88 -8.67 19.33
CA LEU A 479 -11.22 -8.33 18.86
C LEU A 479 -12.21 -8.23 20.02
N MET A 480 -12.18 -9.18 20.96
CA MET A 480 -13.04 -9.16 22.14
C MET A 480 -12.71 -8.01 23.08
N ALA A 481 -11.42 -7.72 23.30
CA ALA A 481 -10.99 -6.56 24.07
C ALA A 481 -11.49 -5.25 23.44
N TYR A 482 -11.34 -5.10 22.12
CA TYR A 482 -11.83 -3.95 21.34
C TYR A 482 -13.33 -3.66 21.52
N ILE A 483 -14.11 -4.73 21.71
CA ILE A 483 -15.57 -4.72 21.82
C ILE A 483 -16.04 -4.57 23.27
N SER A 484 -15.28 -5.11 24.23
CA SER A 484 -15.60 -5.00 25.65
C SER A 484 -15.67 -3.53 26.10
N ARG A 485 -16.59 -3.22 27.04
CA ARG A 485 -16.82 -1.85 27.57
C ARG A 485 -15.57 -1.21 28.20
N SER A 486 -14.51 -1.97 28.44
CA SER A 486 -13.23 -1.53 29.01
C SER A 486 -12.53 -0.44 28.18
N LEU A 487 -12.80 -0.33 26.88
CA LEU A 487 -12.21 0.69 25.99
C LEU A 487 -13.15 1.86 25.65
N LYS A 488 -14.19 2.13 26.46
CA LYS A 488 -15.00 3.35 26.31
C LYS A 488 -14.16 4.59 26.62
N GLY A 489 -13.46 5.11 25.62
CA GLY A 489 -12.64 6.32 25.70
C GLY A 489 -11.34 6.29 24.89
N ALA A 490 -10.88 5.11 24.46
CA ALA A 490 -9.71 5.02 23.59
C ALA A 490 -10.05 5.48 22.16
N PRO A 491 -9.24 6.35 21.54
CA PRO A 491 -9.42 6.73 20.14
C PRO A 491 -9.27 5.50 19.23
N LYS A 492 -10.23 5.30 18.33
CA LYS A 492 -10.28 4.16 17.40
C LYS A 492 -10.11 4.69 15.97
N SER A 493 -9.32 4.03 15.15
CA SER A 493 -9.11 4.43 13.75
C SER A 493 -9.12 3.21 12.84
N LEU A 494 -9.65 3.38 11.64
CA LEU A 494 -9.53 2.42 10.54
C LEU A 494 -8.63 3.02 9.48
N VAL A 495 -7.59 2.28 9.07
CA VAL A 495 -6.70 2.67 7.97
C VAL A 495 -6.99 1.78 6.77
N GLU A 496 -7.38 2.39 5.67
CA GLU A 496 -7.63 1.73 4.39
C GLU A 496 -6.43 1.86 3.46
N PHE A 497 -6.16 0.78 2.72
CA PHE A 497 -5.07 0.64 1.77
C PHE A 497 -5.59 0.25 0.38
N PRO A 498 -6.02 1.22 -0.45
CA PRO A 498 -6.63 0.91 -1.76
C PRO A 498 -5.70 0.18 -2.72
N GLY A 499 -4.39 0.41 -2.60
CA GLY A 499 -3.37 -0.17 -3.50
C GLY A 499 -2.79 -1.51 -3.05
N ILE A 500 -3.08 -1.98 -1.84
CA ILE A 500 -2.46 -3.18 -1.26
C ILE A 500 -3.52 -4.26 -1.09
N LEU A 501 -3.48 -5.27 -1.96
CA LEU A 501 -4.39 -6.40 -1.92
C LEU A 501 -3.66 -7.62 -1.33
N LEU A 502 -3.83 -7.85 -0.03
CA LEU A 502 -3.22 -9.00 0.67
C LEU A 502 -3.36 -10.34 -0.08
N PRO A 503 -4.55 -10.71 -0.62
CA PRO A 503 -4.70 -11.96 -1.36
C PRO A 503 -3.82 -12.07 -2.62
N ALA A 504 -3.30 -10.96 -3.16
CA ALA A 504 -2.48 -10.96 -4.36
C ALA A 504 -1.08 -11.54 -4.14
N PHE A 505 -0.49 -11.34 -2.95
CA PHE A 505 0.90 -11.71 -2.66
C PHE A 505 1.05 -12.68 -1.48
N GLN A 506 0.06 -12.76 -0.58
CA GLN A 506 0.10 -13.66 0.59
C GLN A 506 0.41 -15.10 0.19
N ALA A 507 -0.26 -15.61 -0.85
CA ALA A 507 -0.07 -16.99 -1.30
C ALA A 507 1.35 -17.26 -1.80
N THR A 508 1.98 -16.26 -2.44
CA THR A 508 3.37 -16.37 -2.91
C THR A 508 4.35 -16.35 -1.75
N LEU A 509 4.13 -15.50 -0.74
CA LEU A 509 4.96 -15.50 0.48
C LEU A 509 4.89 -16.84 1.20
N VAL A 510 3.68 -17.40 1.38
CA VAL A 510 3.49 -18.74 1.97
C VAL A 510 4.18 -19.82 1.12
N ALA A 511 4.07 -19.73 -0.22
CA ALA A 511 4.72 -20.67 -1.12
C ALA A 511 6.25 -20.67 -0.94
N LEU A 512 6.87 -19.49 -0.84
CA LEU A 512 8.31 -19.35 -0.61
C LEU A 512 8.73 -19.94 0.74
N GLN A 513 7.97 -19.69 1.81
CA GLN A 513 8.23 -20.30 3.13
C GLN A 513 8.14 -21.83 3.07
N GLU A 514 7.11 -22.39 2.43
CA GLU A 514 6.97 -23.84 2.32
C GLU A 514 8.08 -24.45 1.46
N MET A 515 8.50 -23.80 0.36
CA MET A 515 9.63 -24.24 -0.46
C MET A 515 10.94 -24.27 0.32
N THR A 516 11.17 -23.29 1.20
CA THR A 516 12.33 -23.31 2.12
C THR A 516 12.24 -24.49 3.10
N ARG A 517 11.03 -24.87 3.52
CA ARG A 517 10.82 -26.00 4.44
C ARG A 517 10.99 -27.37 3.76
N THR A 518 10.57 -27.49 2.51
CA THR A 518 10.56 -28.76 1.77
C THR A 518 11.81 -28.99 0.93
N GLU A 519 12.56 -27.93 0.60
CA GLU A 519 13.75 -27.96 -0.26
C GLU A 519 13.50 -28.64 -1.62
N ASP A 520 12.27 -28.55 -2.13
CA ASP A 520 11.77 -29.31 -3.28
C ASP A 520 11.77 -28.53 -4.61
N LEU A 521 12.66 -27.54 -4.75
CA LEU A 521 12.73 -26.69 -5.95
C LEU A 521 13.38 -27.47 -7.12
N PRO A 522 12.75 -27.56 -8.31
CA PRO A 522 13.38 -28.13 -9.49
C PRO A 522 14.46 -27.19 -10.06
N PHE A 523 15.36 -27.73 -10.90
CA PHE A 523 16.40 -26.97 -11.59
C PHE A 523 17.33 -26.17 -10.65
N THR A 524 17.54 -26.63 -9.41
CA THR A 524 18.39 -25.93 -8.42
C THR A 524 19.78 -25.60 -8.96
N GLU A 525 20.38 -26.50 -9.75
CA GLU A 525 21.68 -26.29 -10.41
C GLU A 525 21.67 -25.18 -11.46
N LEU A 526 20.52 -24.81 -12.02
CA LEU A 526 20.40 -23.72 -13.00
C LEU A 526 19.95 -22.41 -12.35
N LEU A 527 19.14 -22.49 -11.29
CA LEU A 527 18.54 -21.32 -10.65
C LEU A 527 19.41 -20.71 -9.54
N ALA A 528 20.27 -21.52 -8.91
CA ALA A 528 21.12 -21.09 -7.81
C ALA A 528 22.15 -20.04 -8.26
N PRO A 529 22.37 -18.97 -7.48
CA PRO A 529 23.51 -18.09 -7.68
C PRO A 529 24.83 -18.82 -7.41
N GLY A 530 25.87 -18.50 -8.17
CA GLY A 530 27.17 -19.18 -8.11
C GLY A 530 27.24 -20.47 -8.94
N SER A 531 26.24 -20.76 -9.77
CA SER A 531 26.27 -21.94 -10.63
C SER A 531 27.17 -21.75 -11.86
N ASN A 532 27.99 -22.76 -12.15
CA ASN A 532 28.93 -22.78 -13.27
C ASN A 532 28.40 -23.54 -14.50
N THR A 533 27.11 -23.90 -14.54
CA THR A 533 26.54 -24.71 -15.63
C THR A 533 26.18 -23.82 -16.83
N ALA A 534 27.06 -23.80 -17.84
CA ALA A 534 26.79 -23.13 -19.12
C ALA A 534 25.88 -23.96 -20.05
N ASP A 535 25.73 -25.26 -19.79
CA ASP A 535 24.96 -26.18 -20.62
C ASP A 535 23.67 -26.62 -19.90
N VAL A 536 22.56 -26.62 -20.63
CA VAL A 536 21.24 -26.96 -20.10
C VAL A 536 20.87 -28.36 -20.61
N PRO A 537 20.76 -29.37 -19.74
CA PRO A 537 20.48 -30.73 -20.17
C PRO A 537 19.06 -30.83 -20.77
N PRO A 538 18.78 -31.81 -21.63
CA PRO A 538 17.43 -32.04 -22.11
C PRO A 538 16.44 -32.44 -21.01
N PRO A 539 15.12 -32.27 -21.23
CA PRO A 539 14.11 -32.75 -20.29
C PRO A 539 14.23 -34.25 -20.02
N GLY A 540 13.99 -34.69 -18.78
CA GLY A 540 14.14 -36.08 -18.37
C GLY A 540 13.40 -37.07 -19.27
N TYR A 541 12.10 -36.83 -19.49
CA TYR A 541 11.26 -37.62 -20.40
C TYR A 541 11.78 -37.67 -21.85
N ALA A 542 12.53 -36.66 -22.31
CA ALA A 542 13.02 -36.57 -23.68
C ALA A 542 14.27 -37.45 -23.90
N THR A 543 14.93 -37.86 -22.82
CA THR A 543 16.11 -38.74 -22.84
C THR A 543 15.76 -40.24 -22.81
N GLU A 544 14.47 -40.58 -22.68
CA GLU A 544 14.02 -41.97 -22.65
C GLU A 544 14.35 -42.70 -23.97
N LYS A 545 14.79 -43.95 -23.85
CA LYS A 545 15.25 -44.74 -25.01
C LYS A 545 14.10 -44.95 -26.01
N GLY A 546 14.33 -44.51 -27.25
CA GLY A 546 13.36 -44.65 -28.33
C GLY A 546 12.32 -43.52 -28.39
N PHE A 547 12.43 -42.52 -27.51
CA PHE A 547 11.63 -41.31 -27.61
C PHE A 547 12.13 -40.40 -28.74
N GLY A 548 11.18 -39.72 -29.38
CA GLY A 548 11.41 -38.65 -30.35
C GLY A 548 10.15 -37.81 -30.45
N TYR A 549 10.30 -36.50 -30.55
CA TYR A 549 9.20 -35.57 -30.65
C TYR A 549 8.52 -35.69 -32.01
N ASP A 550 7.30 -36.21 -32.04
CA ASP A 550 6.45 -36.12 -33.24
C ASP A 550 5.92 -34.68 -33.37
N ILE A 551 6.45 -33.93 -34.32
CA ILE A 551 6.07 -32.55 -34.61
C ILE A 551 5.32 -32.42 -35.93
N SER A 552 4.79 -33.53 -36.45
CA SER A 552 4.06 -33.57 -37.72
C SER A 552 2.83 -32.65 -37.73
N CYS A 553 2.31 -32.28 -36.56
CA CYS A 553 1.23 -31.29 -36.42
C CYS A 553 1.61 -29.88 -36.93
N LEU A 554 2.90 -29.57 -37.02
CA LEU A 554 3.43 -28.30 -37.54
C LEU A 554 3.90 -28.40 -39.01
N ALA A 555 4.00 -29.62 -39.54
CA ALA A 555 4.60 -29.86 -40.84
C ALA A 555 3.70 -29.43 -42.01
N ASN A 556 4.31 -28.93 -43.08
CA ASN A 556 3.66 -28.56 -44.32
C ASN A 556 3.15 -29.85 -45.00
N LYS A 557 1.81 -29.98 -45.13
CA LYS A 557 1.08 -31.07 -45.81
C LYS A 557 1.45 -32.50 -45.38
N GLY A 558 0.97 -32.95 -44.21
CA GLY A 558 0.83 -34.38 -43.86
C GLY A 558 2.13 -35.21 -43.86
N THR A 559 3.28 -34.55 -43.84
CA THR A 559 4.59 -35.20 -43.80
C THR A 559 4.95 -35.54 -42.36
N LYS A 560 5.42 -36.77 -42.14
CA LYS A 560 5.88 -37.20 -40.83
C LYS A 560 7.21 -36.53 -40.50
N LEU A 561 7.28 -35.87 -39.35
CA LEU A 561 8.47 -35.17 -38.87
C LEU A 561 8.70 -35.52 -37.40
N ILE A 562 9.82 -36.19 -37.13
CA ILE A 562 10.22 -36.61 -35.78
C ILE A 562 11.59 -36.01 -35.49
N LEU A 563 11.71 -35.29 -34.38
CA LEU A 563 12.98 -34.79 -33.87
C LEU A 563 13.48 -35.69 -32.75
N ASN A 564 14.77 -36.00 -32.74
CA ASN A 564 15.41 -36.73 -31.65
C ASN A 564 16.50 -35.87 -31.03
N VAL A 565 16.50 -35.76 -29.71
CA VAL A 565 17.44 -34.90 -28.96
C VAL A 565 18.91 -35.28 -29.20
N ALA A 566 19.20 -36.53 -29.58
CA ALA A 566 20.56 -36.97 -29.94
C ALA A 566 21.00 -36.57 -31.36
N GLN A 567 20.12 -35.98 -32.17
CA GLN A 567 20.48 -35.44 -33.49
C GLN A 567 21.29 -34.15 -33.34
N ASP A 568 22.06 -33.83 -34.38
CA ASP A 568 22.75 -32.55 -34.49
C ASP A 568 21.76 -31.37 -34.47
N PHE A 569 22.08 -30.33 -33.69
CA PHE A 569 21.18 -29.19 -33.46
C PHE A 569 20.88 -28.43 -34.76
N ASP A 570 21.90 -28.12 -35.56
CA ASP A 570 21.73 -27.35 -36.80
C ASP A 570 20.95 -28.15 -37.85
N ALA A 571 21.15 -29.47 -37.89
CA ALA A 571 20.35 -30.35 -38.73
C ALA A 571 18.86 -30.33 -38.33
N MET A 572 18.53 -30.39 -37.03
CA MET A 572 17.15 -30.27 -36.55
C MET A 572 16.53 -28.93 -36.92
N VAL A 573 17.27 -27.82 -36.73
CA VAL A 573 16.80 -26.48 -37.09
C VAL A 573 16.53 -26.37 -38.59
N ALA A 574 17.41 -26.90 -39.43
CA ALA A 574 17.22 -26.92 -40.88
C ALA A 574 15.97 -27.72 -41.30
N GLU A 575 15.71 -28.87 -40.67
CA GLU A 575 14.51 -29.66 -40.92
C GLU A 575 13.23 -28.93 -40.50
N VAL A 576 13.20 -28.35 -39.30
CA VAL A 576 12.05 -27.58 -38.80
C VAL A 576 11.78 -26.38 -39.70
N ARG A 577 12.80 -25.61 -40.05
CA ARG A 577 12.68 -24.44 -40.92
C ARG A 577 12.13 -24.79 -42.30
N THR A 578 12.63 -25.86 -42.92
CA THR A 578 12.24 -26.23 -44.29
C THR A 578 10.86 -26.89 -44.38
N ARG A 579 10.45 -27.59 -43.31
CA ARG A 579 9.21 -28.38 -43.30
C ARG A 579 8.06 -27.75 -42.53
N THR A 580 8.28 -26.65 -41.81
CA THR A 580 7.22 -25.92 -41.11
C THR A 580 7.07 -24.51 -41.68
N SER A 581 6.29 -23.67 -41.01
CA SER A 581 6.11 -22.24 -41.32
C SER A 581 6.95 -21.32 -40.42
N LEU A 582 7.77 -21.89 -39.53
CA LEU A 582 8.64 -21.14 -38.63
C LEU A 582 9.83 -20.59 -39.43
N ASP A 583 10.14 -19.30 -39.20
CA ASP A 583 11.37 -18.71 -39.74
C ASP A 583 12.62 -19.23 -39.03
N ASP A 584 13.81 -18.86 -39.51
CA ASP A 584 15.10 -19.38 -39.06
C ASP A 584 15.29 -19.27 -37.53
N MET A 585 14.99 -18.11 -36.95
CA MET A 585 15.15 -17.91 -35.50
C MET A 585 13.99 -18.49 -34.69
N GLN A 586 12.78 -18.55 -35.25
CA GLN A 586 11.66 -19.28 -34.64
C GLN A 586 11.92 -20.78 -34.60
N ALA A 587 12.50 -21.36 -35.66
CA ALA A 587 12.87 -22.77 -35.74
C ALA A 587 14.01 -23.09 -34.76
N SER A 588 15.03 -22.23 -34.68
CA SER A 588 16.10 -22.33 -33.68
C SER A 588 15.55 -22.30 -32.25
N ALA A 589 14.69 -21.33 -31.93
CA ALA A 589 14.07 -21.21 -30.61
C ALA A 589 13.19 -22.42 -30.29
N PHE A 590 12.46 -22.94 -31.28
CA PHE A 590 11.62 -24.12 -31.14
C PHE A 590 12.44 -25.38 -30.83
N VAL A 591 13.53 -25.62 -31.57
CA VAL A 591 14.42 -26.76 -31.32
C VAL A 591 15.10 -26.62 -29.96
N SER A 592 15.68 -25.45 -29.66
CA SER A 592 16.31 -25.15 -28.37
C SER A 592 15.36 -25.46 -27.22
N ALA A 593 14.10 -25.03 -27.31
CA ALA A 593 13.12 -25.31 -26.29
C ALA A 593 12.81 -26.81 -26.15
N LEU A 594 12.75 -27.60 -27.22
CA LEU A 594 12.51 -29.05 -27.08
C LEU A 594 13.73 -29.83 -26.55
N THR A 595 14.94 -29.30 -26.72
CA THR A 595 16.20 -29.96 -26.34
C THR A 595 16.76 -29.49 -25.01
N GLN A 596 16.16 -28.48 -24.36
CA GLN A 596 16.62 -27.94 -23.08
C GLN A 596 15.53 -28.12 -22.01
N SER A 597 15.91 -28.59 -20.83
CA SER A 597 15.03 -28.69 -19.66
C SER A 597 14.59 -27.34 -19.14
N PHE A 598 15.37 -26.28 -19.38
CA PHE A 598 15.02 -24.90 -19.06
C PHE A 598 15.35 -23.98 -20.24
N ALA A 599 14.33 -23.56 -20.98
CA ALA A 599 14.49 -22.81 -22.21
C ALA A 599 14.10 -21.33 -22.07
N LEU A 600 14.96 -20.45 -22.57
CA LEU A 600 14.76 -19.00 -22.58
C LEU A 600 14.62 -18.49 -24.03
N ILE A 601 13.45 -17.92 -24.35
CA ILE A 601 13.18 -17.33 -25.67
C ILE A 601 12.92 -15.83 -25.51
N GLN A 602 13.83 -15.01 -26.02
CA GLN A 602 13.62 -13.58 -26.16
C GLN A 602 12.83 -13.30 -27.43
N GLY A 603 11.72 -12.57 -27.30
CA GLY A 603 10.96 -12.11 -28.46
C GLY A 603 10.72 -10.61 -28.44
N PRO A 604 11.42 -9.85 -29.28
CA PRO A 604 11.15 -8.44 -29.52
C PRO A 604 9.70 -8.14 -29.96
N PRO A 605 9.27 -6.86 -30.00
CA PRO A 605 7.92 -6.51 -30.45
C PRO A 605 7.63 -7.01 -31.87
N GLY A 606 6.52 -7.75 -32.02
CA GLY A 606 6.05 -8.21 -33.33
C GLY A 606 6.77 -9.41 -33.93
N THR A 607 7.68 -10.08 -33.21
CA THR A 607 8.45 -11.23 -33.74
C THR A 607 7.75 -12.59 -33.68
N GLY A 608 6.52 -12.62 -33.14
CA GLY A 608 5.72 -13.84 -33.09
C GLY A 608 5.96 -14.70 -31.86
N LYS A 609 6.28 -14.12 -30.69
CA LYS A 609 6.36 -14.83 -29.39
C LYS A 609 5.24 -15.84 -29.18
N SER A 610 3.99 -15.38 -29.25
CA SER A 610 2.80 -16.21 -29.03
C SER A 610 2.64 -17.26 -30.14
N TYR A 611 3.07 -16.96 -31.37
CA TYR A 611 3.06 -17.95 -32.47
C TYR A 611 4.04 -19.10 -32.20
N THR A 612 5.28 -18.79 -31.79
CA THR A 612 6.28 -19.79 -31.37
C THR A 612 5.81 -20.57 -30.14
N GLY A 613 5.20 -19.89 -29.16
CA GLY A 613 4.62 -20.53 -27.97
C GLY A 613 3.51 -21.52 -28.33
N VAL A 614 2.59 -21.15 -29.22
CA VAL A 614 1.54 -22.06 -29.73
C VAL A 614 2.15 -23.23 -30.50
N ALA A 615 3.18 -23.02 -31.32
CA ALA A 615 3.86 -24.10 -32.01
C ALA A 615 4.47 -25.12 -31.02
N LEU A 616 5.16 -24.64 -29.98
CA LEU A 616 5.71 -25.47 -28.90
C LEU A 616 4.61 -26.24 -28.17
N MET A 617 3.51 -25.58 -27.80
CA MET A 617 2.38 -26.23 -27.15
C MET A 617 1.79 -27.36 -28.01
N ARG A 618 1.59 -27.12 -29.31
CA ARG A 618 1.06 -28.16 -30.22
C ARG A 618 1.99 -29.37 -30.31
N ALA A 619 3.29 -29.14 -30.39
CA ALA A 619 4.29 -30.20 -30.41
C ALA A 619 4.31 -31.01 -29.10
N LEU A 620 4.31 -30.34 -27.95
CA LEU A 620 4.30 -31.01 -26.64
C LEU A 620 2.99 -31.78 -26.42
N LEU A 621 1.85 -31.21 -26.80
CA LEU A 621 0.54 -31.88 -26.72
C LEU A 621 0.46 -33.12 -27.62
N ALA A 622 1.03 -33.08 -28.83
CA ALA A 622 1.11 -34.25 -29.70
C ALA A 622 1.89 -35.41 -29.05
N ASN A 623 2.78 -35.11 -28.11
CA ASN A 623 3.62 -36.08 -27.39
C ASN A 623 3.20 -36.29 -25.93
N LYS A 624 2.07 -35.71 -25.48
CA LYS A 624 1.60 -35.77 -24.08
C LYS A 624 1.49 -37.20 -23.54
N LYS A 625 0.95 -38.11 -24.36
CA LYS A 625 0.74 -39.53 -23.97
C LYS A 625 2.04 -40.34 -24.01
N SER A 626 2.85 -40.16 -25.05
CA SER A 626 4.12 -40.90 -25.20
C SER A 626 5.14 -40.52 -24.12
N ALA A 627 5.18 -39.25 -23.72
CA ALA A 627 6.07 -38.75 -22.67
C ALA A 627 5.43 -38.64 -21.27
N SER A 628 4.18 -39.11 -21.10
CA SER A 628 3.46 -39.04 -19.82
C SER A 628 3.51 -37.65 -19.14
N LEU A 629 3.33 -36.58 -19.91
CA LEU A 629 3.59 -35.19 -19.48
C LEU A 629 2.60 -34.67 -18.42
N GLY A 630 1.45 -35.33 -18.27
CA GLY A 630 0.30 -34.76 -17.58
C GLY A 630 -0.28 -33.55 -18.33
N PRO A 631 -1.18 -32.77 -17.70
CA PRO A 631 -1.61 -31.48 -18.25
C PRO A 631 -0.44 -30.51 -18.32
N ILE A 632 -0.31 -29.78 -19.43
CA ILE A 632 0.72 -28.73 -19.56
C ILE A 632 0.20 -27.47 -18.86
N ILE A 633 1.00 -26.90 -17.96
CA ILE A 633 0.63 -25.68 -17.24
C ILE A 633 1.13 -24.48 -18.02
N THR A 634 0.24 -23.50 -18.22
CA THR A 634 0.55 -22.24 -18.86
C THR A 634 0.32 -21.09 -17.89
N VAL A 635 1.34 -20.28 -17.68
CA VAL A 635 1.35 -19.19 -16.69
C VAL A 635 1.63 -17.84 -17.34
N ALA A 636 0.91 -16.81 -16.88
CA ALA A 636 1.17 -15.42 -17.21
C ALA A 636 0.97 -14.51 -15.98
N GLN A 637 1.53 -13.30 -16.01
CA GLN A 637 1.35 -12.33 -14.93
C GLN A 637 -0.09 -11.78 -14.89
N THR A 638 -0.65 -11.47 -16.06
CA THR A 638 -1.96 -10.80 -16.18
C THR A 638 -3.03 -11.74 -16.73
N ASN A 639 -4.29 -11.50 -16.35
CA ASN A 639 -5.42 -12.21 -16.94
C ASN A 639 -5.53 -11.96 -18.45
N HIS A 640 -5.12 -10.79 -18.92
CA HIS A 640 -5.21 -10.45 -20.34
C HIS A 640 -4.25 -11.28 -21.20
N ALA A 641 -2.98 -11.36 -20.79
CA ALA A 641 -1.98 -12.18 -21.46
C ALA A 641 -2.37 -13.66 -21.43
N LEU A 642 -2.83 -14.15 -20.28
CA LEU A 642 -3.34 -15.52 -20.16
C LEU A 642 -4.49 -15.78 -21.13
N ASP A 643 -5.50 -14.90 -21.16
CA ASP A 643 -6.66 -15.06 -22.02
C ASP A 643 -6.25 -15.06 -23.51
N GLN A 644 -5.34 -14.17 -23.94
CA GLN A 644 -4.82 -14.13 -25.30
C GLN A 644 -4.11 -15.43 -25.70
N LEU A 645 -3.29 -15.99 -24.81
CA LEU A 645 -2.59 -17.24 -25.06
C LEU A 645 -3.56 -18.41 -25.21
N LEU A 646 -4.53 -18.52 -24.30
CA LEU A 646 -5.53 -19.59 -24.35
C LEU A 646 -6.43 -19.47 -25.60
N GLU A 647 -6.80 -18.25 -26.00
CA GLU A 647 -7.52 -18.02 -27.26
C GLU A 647 -6.70 -18.44 -28.48
N SER A 648 -5.40 -18.12 -28.49
CA SER A 648 -4.50 -18.53 -29.56
C SER A 648 -4.37 -20.05 -29.65
N LEU A 649 -4.41 -20.76 -28.51
CA LEU A 649 -4.44 -22.22 -28.46
C LEU A 649 -5.76 -22.80 -28.98
N LEU A 650 -6.89 -22.18 -28.63
CA LEU A 650 -8.20 -22.55 -29.18
C LEU A 650 -8.24 -22.39 -30.70
N ASP A 651 -7.72 -21.26 -31.21
CA ASP A 651 -7.63 -20.98 -32.65
C ASP A 651 -6.72 -21.98 -33.38
N ALA A 652 -5.72 -22.52 -32.66
CA ALA A 652 -4.85 -23.58 -33.15
C ALA A 652 -5.44 -25.01 -33.02
N GLY A 653 -6.69 -25.14 -32.56
CA GLY A 653 -7.41 -26.40 -32.48
C GLY A 653 -7.24 -27.18 -31.19
N VAL A 654 -6.64 -26.59 -30.14
CA VAL A 654 -6.54 -27.22 -28.81
C VAL A 654 -7.88 -27.05 -28.09
N THR A 655 -8.57 -28.14 -27.77
CA THR A 655 -9.95 -28.08 -27.24
C THR A 655 -10.09 -28.38 -25.75
N GLN A 656 -9.22 -29.21 -25.18
CA GLN A 656 -9.28 -29.60 -23.76
C GLN A 656 -8.47 -28.64 -22.88
N ILE A 657 -8.91 -27.38 -22.84
CA ILE A 657 -8.29 -26.31 -22.06
C ILE A 657 -9.13 -26.03 -20.82
N ILE A 658 -8.46 -25.89 -19.67
CA ILE A 658 -9.08 -25.35 -18.46
C ILE A 658 -8.42 -24.03 -18.08
N ARG A 659 -9.24 -23.02 -17.86
CA ARG A 659 -8.80 -21.71 -17.39
C ARG A 659 -9.13 -21.56 -15.90
N MET A 660 -8.14 -21.26 -15.07
CA MET A 660 -8.33 -20.97 -13.64
C MET A 660 -8.26 -19.45 -13.35
N GLY A 661 -9.17 -18.94 -12.53
CA GLY A 661 -9.28 -17.53 -12.14
C GLY A 661 -10.67 -16.92 -12.41
N GLN A 662 -11.05 -15.87 -11.68
CA GLN A 662 -12.43 -15.34 -11.67
C GLN A 662 -12.72 -14.27 -12.75
N PHE A 663 -11.71 -13.62 -13.33
CA PHE A 663 -11.90 -12.37 -14.08
C PHE A 663 -11.46 -12.48 -15.55
N SER A 664 -12.11 -13.32 -16.38
CA SER A 664 -11.86 -13.27 -17.84
C SER A 664 -12.85 -12.31 -18.45
N LYS A 665 -12.37 -11.50 -19.39
CA LYS A 665 -13.23 -10.68 -20.26
C LYS A 665 -13.61 -11.41 -21.55
N SER A 666 -13.02 -12.59 -21.80
CA SER A 666 -13.29 -13.40 -22.98
C SER A 666 -14.51 -14.28 -22.77
N ASP A 667 -15.52 -14.07 -23.62
CA ASP A 667 -16.71 -14.93 -23.67
C ASP A 667 -16.36 -16.36 -24.12
N ARG A 668 -15.31 -16.54 -24.95
CA ARG A 668 -14.87 -17.85 -25.45
C ARG A 668 -14.31 -18.72 -24.32
N LEU A 669 -13.65 -18.12 -23.34
CA LEU A 669 -13.02 -18.82 -22.22
C LEU A 669 -13.96 -19.04 -21.03
N ARG A 670 -15.13 -18.40 -21.02
CA ARG A 670 -16.09 -18.48 -19.90
C ARG A 670 -16.51 -19.90 -19.58
N ASN A 671 -16.84 -20.70 -20.60
CA ASN A 671 -17.26 -22.09 -20.42
C ASN A 671 -16.09 -23.06 -20.14
N LEU A 672 -14.86 -22.61 -20.37
CA LEU A 672 -13.63 -23.34 -20.06
C LEU A 672 -13.10 -23.03 -18.66
N ASN A 673 -13.79 -22.17 -17.91
CA ASN A 673 -13.41 -21.85 -16.55
C ASN A 673 -13.57 -23.07 -15.64
N LEU A 674 -12.58 -23.37 -14.81
CA LEU A 674 -12.60 -24.52 -13.90
C LEU A 674 -13.91 -24.59 -13.10
N ARG A 675 -14.43 -23.45 -12.62
CA ARG A 675 -15.69 -23.41 -11.87
C ARG A 675 -16.86 -23.95 -12.71
N CYS A 676 -17.01 -23.48 -13.94
CA CYS A 676 -18.09 -23.91 -14.84
C CYS A 676 -17.95 -25.39 -15.24
N VAL A 677 -16.72 -25.82 -15.54
CA VAL A 677 -16.45 -27.22 -15.91
C VAL A 677 -16.69 -28.14 -14.71
N ALA A 678 -16.22 -27.77 -13.52
CA ALA A 678 -16.42 -28.56 -12.30
C ALA A 678 -17.90 -28.67 -11.94
N GLU A 679 -18.72 -27.64 -12.14
CA GLU A 679 -20.16 -27.71 -11.91
C GLU A 679 -20.87 -28.75 -12.81
N GLN A 680 -20.37 -29.00 -14.02
CA GLN A 680 -20.93 -29.97 -14.96
C GLN A 680 -20.49 -31.42 -14.66
N VAL A 681 -19.40 -31.61 -13.92
CA VAL A 681 -18.84 -32.93 -13.62
C VAL A 681 -19.65 -33.60 -12.51
N THR A 682 -20.13 -34.82 -12.78
CA THR A 682 -20.87 -35.63 -11.81
C THR A 682 -19.98 -35.98 -10.62
N GLN A 683 -20.46 -35.66 -9.42
CA GLN A 683 -19.81 -36.07 -8.18
C GLN A 683 -19.96 -37.56 -7.95
N THR A 684 -18.94 -38.20 -7.39
CA THR A 684 -19.05 -39.59 -6.95
C THR A 684 -19.98 -39.69 -5.74
N ARG A 685 -20.53 -40.89 -5.48
CA ARG A 685 -21.40 -41.11 -4.30
C ARG A 685 -20.67 -40.77 -2.99
N ALA A 686 -19.38 -41.11 -2.91
CA ALA A 686 -18.53 -40.81 -1.76
C ALA A 686 -18.33 -39.30 -1.58
N GLU A 687 -17.99 -38.58 -2.66
CA GLU A 687 -17.83 -37.11 -2.63
C GLU A 687 -19.13 -36.40 -2.22
N LYS A 688 -20.27 -36.80 -2.81
CA LYS A 688 -21.57 -36.21 -2.49
C LYS A 688 -21.94 -36.44 -1.03
N SER A 689 -21.69 -37.64 -0.52
CA SER A 689 -21.96 -38.00 0.88
C SER A 689 -21.05 -37.22 1.83
N ALA A 690 -19.74 -37.16 1.54
CA ALA A 690 -18.77 -36.44 2.36
C ALA A 690 -19.07 -34.93 2.38
N TRP A 691 -19.27 -34.33 1.21
CA TRP A 691 -19.63 -32.91 1.09
C TRP A 691 -20.93 -32.59 1.82
N GLY A 692 -21.97 -33.42 1.67
CA GLY A 692 -23.25 -33.22 2.37
C GLY A 692 -23.11 -33.28 3.89
N LYS A 693 -22.35 -34.26 4.40
CA LYS A 693 -22.08 -34.41 5.84
C LYS A 693 -21.30 -33.21 6.39
N THR A 694 -20.18 -32.86 5.76
CA THR A 694 -19.30 -31.77 6.22
C THR A 694 -19.98 -30.42 6.09
N ARG A 695 -20.77 -30.19 5.02
CA ARG A 695 -21.56 -28.97 4.85
C ARG A 695 -22.61 -28.84 5.95
N SER A 696 -23.36 -29.91 6.23
CA SER A 696 -24.36 -29.89 7.30
C SER A 696 -23.74 -29.63 8.67
N ALA A 697 -22.55 -30.19 8.95
CA ALA A 697 -21.80 -29.91 10.17
C ALA A 697 -21.35 -28.44 10.23
N THR A 698 -20.84 -27.89 9.11
CA THR A 698 -20.43 -26.48 9.01
C THR A 698 -21.60 -25.53 9.26
N GLU A 699 -22.79 -25.84 8.70
CA GLU A 699 -24.01 -25.06 8.92
C GLU A 699 -24.52 -25.18 10.37
N ALA A 700 -24.33 -26.32 11.03
CA ALA A 700 -24.67 -26.50 12.44
C ALA A 700 -23.74 -25.68 13.35
N GLU A 701 -22.42 -25.75 13.13
CA GLU A 701 -21.46 -24.92 13.86
C GLU A 701 -21.69 -23.43 13.61
N ALA A 702 -22.02 -23.03 12.38
CA ALA A 702 -22.37 -21.64 12.07
C ALA A 702 -23.58 -21.12 12.86
N ARG A 703 -24.61 -21.98 13.09
CA ARG A 703 -25.75 -21.63 13.95
C ARG A 703 -25.33 -21.48 15.41
N ALA A 704 -24.53 -22.42 15.92
CA ALA A 704 -24.00 -22.35 17.29
C ALA A 704 -23.16 -21.07 17.52
N ILE A 705 -22.32 -20.70 16.55
CA ILE A 705 -21.52 -19.47 16.61
C ILE A 705 -22.43 -18.23 16.64
N ASN A 706 -23.48 -18.18 15.80
CA ASN A 706 -24.42 -17.06 15.82
C ASN A 706 -25.18 -16.94 17.16
N GLU A 707 -25.56 -18.06 17.78
CA GLU A 707 -26.18 -18.06 19.12
C GLU A 707 -25.22 -17.56 20.21
N LEU A 708 -23.93 -17.93 20.12
CA LEU A 708 -22.89 -17.44 21.01
C LEU A 708 -22.64 -15.94 20.82
N LEU A 709 -22.53 -15.45 19.58
CA LEU A 709 -22.38 -14.03 19.27
C LEU A 709 -23.59 -13.22 19.76
N HIS A 710 -24.80 -13.76 19.61
CA HIS A 710 -26.00 -13.15 20.18
C HIS A 710 -25.91 -13.08 21.70
N SER A 711 -25.52 -14.17 22.37
CA SER A 711 -25.34 -14.19 23.82
C SER A 711 -24.28 -13.20 24.31
N ILE A 712 -23.16 -13.06 23.58
CA ILE A 712 -22.11 -12.07 23.85
C ILE A 712 -22.65 -10.63 23.73
N SER A 713 -23.51 -10.36 22.73
CA SER A 713 -24.14 -9.05 22.57
C SER A 713 -25.06 -8.67 23.75
N GLN A 714 -25.56 -9.66 24.50
CA GLN A 714 -26.44 -9.47 25.66
C GLN A 714 -25.67 -9.34 26.98
N ILE A 715 -24.32 -9.41 26.98
CA ILE A 715 -23.52 -9.25 28.21
C ILE A 715 -23.78 -7.86 28.82
N GLY A 716 -24.15 -7.83 30.10
CA GLY A 716 -24.51 -6.62 30.82
C GLY A 716 -25.96 -6.16 30.64
N SER A 717 -26.78 -6.91 29.88
CA SER A 717 -28.24 -6.81 29.94
C SER A 717 -28.79 -7.65 31.09
N ALA A 718 -29.98 -7.31 31.58
CA ALA A 718 -30.64 -8.09 32.63
C ALA A 718 -30.95 -9.53 32.17
N ALA A 719 -31.42 -9.71 30.93
CA ALA A 719 -31.71 -11.03 30.37
C ALA A 719 -30.46 -11.92 30.22
N GLY A 720 -29.33 -11.32 29.83
CA GLY A 720 -28.05 -12.03 29.76
C GLY A 720 -27.53 -12.44 31.14
N LEU A 721 -27.70 -11.57 32.13
CA LEU A 721 -27.32 -11.86 33.52
C LEU A 721 -28.21 -12.94 34.14
N GLU A 722 -29.52 -12.86 33.94
CA GLU A 722 -30.50 -13.85 34.41
C GLU A 722 -30.15 -15.26 33.92
N LYS A 723 -29.96 -15.42 32.60
CA LYS A 723 -29.56 -16.71 32.00
C LYS A 723 -28.22 -17.22 32.54
N TYR A 724 -27.27 -16.34 32.85
CA TYR A 724 -25.98 -16.73 33.43
C TYR A 724 -26.12 -17.19 34.89
N LEU A 725 -26.86 -16.42 35.71
CA LEU A 725 -27.08 -16.75 37.11
C LEU A 725 -27.92 -18.02 37.25
N GLU A 726 -28.94 -18.23 36.43
CA GLU A 726 -29.75 -19.46 36.44
C GLU A 726 -28.88 -20.73 36.35
N ASN A 727 -27.84 -20.70 35.52
CA ASN A 727 -26.97 -21.85 35.27
C ASN A 727 -25.81 -22.00 36.27
N ASN A 728 -25.38 -20.91 36.94
CA ASN A 728 -24.16 -20.91 37.76
C ASN A 728 -24.39 -20.55 39.23
N PHE A 729 -25.39 -19.70 39.52
CA PHE A 729 -25.77 -19.22 40.85
C PHE A 729 -27.32 -19.16 40.96
N PRO A 730 -28.01 -20.32 40.91
CA PRO A 730 -29.47 -20.37 40.82
C PRO A 730 -30.17 -19.68 42.00
N GLU A 731 -29.58 -19.71 43.19
CA GLU A 731 -30.11 -19.02 44.37
C GLU A 731 -30.08 -17.49 44.21
N HIS A 732 -28.97 -16.95 43.68
CA HIS A 732 -28.85 -15.52 43.39
C HIS A 732 -29.75 -15.11 42.23
N CYS A 733 -29.97 -15.99 41.25
CA CYS A 733 -30.95 -15.78 40.18
C CYS A 733 -32.37 -15.68 40.76
N ALA A 734 -32.76 -16.60 41.64
CA ALA A 734 -34.07 -16.58 42.30
C ALA A 734 -34.26 -15.33 43.16
N GLN A 735 -33.24 -14.90 43.91
CA GLN A 735 -33.32 -13.70 44.75
C GLN A 735 -33.41 -12.39 43.93
N LEU A 736 -32.85 -12.35 42.72
CA LEU A 736 -32.79 -11.13 41.90
C LEU A 736 -33.87 -11.06 40.81
N PHE A 737 -34.32 -12.21 40.32
CA PHE A 737 -35.27 -12.35 39.20
C PHE A 737 -36.47 -13.25 39.51
N GLY A 738 -36.49 -14.00 40.62
CA GLY A 738 -37.50 -15.01 40.94
C GLY A 738 -38.88 -14.49 41.32
N GLY A 739 -39.07 -13.17 41.41
CA GLY A 739 -40.39 -12.54 41.49
C GLY A 739 -41.14 -12.70 42.81
N ILE A 740 -40.57 -13.39 43.79
CA ILE A 740 -41.16 -13.64 45.12
C ILE A 740 -40.23 -13.03 46.17
N ASP A 741 -40.77 -12.22 47.08
CA ASP A 741 -40.00 -11.65 48.20
C ASP A 741 -39.83 -12.65 49.36
N ASP A 742 -39.04 -12.27 50.36
CA ASP A 742 -38.74 -13.11 51.54
C ASP A 742 -40.00 -13.44 52.39
N GLU A 743 -41.14 -12.78 52.11
CA GLU A 743 -42.43 -12.99 52.76
C GLU A 743 -43.41 -13.83 51.90
N GLY A 744 -43.00 -14.26 50.70
CA GLY A 744 -43.79 -15.12 49.81
C GLY A 744 -44.77 -14.37 48.91
N PHE A 745 -44.66 -13.05 48.78
CA PHE A 745 -45.53 -12.23 47.93
C PHE A 745 -44.95 -12.01 46.53
N GLU A 746 -45.83 -11.97 45.52
CA GLU A 746 -45.48 -11.72 44.13
C GLU A 746 -45.11 -10.24 43.93
N THR A 747 -43.84 -9.98 43.60
CA THR A 747 -43.33 -8.63 43.36
C THR A 747 -43.88 -8.02 42.08
N VAL A 748 -44.20 -6.71 42.12
CA VAL A 748 -44.78 -5.99 40.97
C VAL A 748 -43.74 -5.83 39.86
N ASN A 749 -43.99 -6.44 38.70
CA ASN A 749 -43.04 -6.48 37.59
C ASN A 749 -43.07 -5.19 36.76
N TYR A 750 -42.20 -4.23 37.07
CA TYR A 750 -42.07 -2.94 36.37
C TYR A 750 -41.32 -3.01 35.02
N GLY A 751 -40.99 -4.22 34.55
CA GLY A 751 -40.35 -4.47 33.26
C GLY A 751 -39.01 -5.20 33.37
N PRO A 752 -38.45 -5.67 32.23
CA PRO A 752 -37.25 -6.51 32.21
C PRO A 752 -36.05 -5.80 32.84
N GLY A 753 -35.50 -6.37 33.92
CA GLY A 753 -34.30 -5.85 34.57
C GLY A 753 -34.49 -4.75 35.61
N TYR A 754 -35.72 -4.37 35.93
CA TYR A 754 -35.99 -3.35 36.96
C TYR A 754 -35.40 -3.75 38.32
N SER A 755 -35.64 -4.98 38.78
CA SER A 755 -35.15 -5.49 40.08
C SER A 755 -33.61 -5.49 40.16
N PHE A 756 -32.94 -5.86 39.07
CA PHE A 756 -31.48 -5.77 38.95
C PHE A 756 -30.96 -4.34 39.06
N HIS A 757 -31.55 -3.41 38.29
CA HIS A 757 -31.13 -2.02 38.31
C HIS A 757 -31.42 -1.35 39.65
N ALA A 758 -32.55 -1.68 40.28
CA ALA A 758 -32.89 -1.25 41.63
C ALA A 758 -31.89 -1.79 42.66
N TRP A 759 -31.53 -3.08 42.60
CA TRP A 759 -30.50 -3.67 43.47
C TRP A 759 -29.13 -3.02 43.32
N LEU A 760 -28.70 -2.74 42.08
CA LEU A 760 -27.40 -2.13 41.79
C LEU A 760 -27.34 -0.64 42.16
N SER A 761 -28.47 0.07 42.15
CA SER A 761 -28.57 1.52 42.43
C SER A 761 -29.16 1.88 43.79
N ALA A 762 -29.69 0.91 44.53
CA ALA A 762 -30.26 1.11 45.85
C ALA A 762 -29.24 1.72 46.80
N SER A 763 -29.60 2.88 47.35
CA SER A 763 -28.80 3.67 48.27
C SER A 763 -29.41 3.57 49.66
N VAL A 764 -28.71 2.98 50.63
CA VAL A 764 -29.17 2.98 52.04
C VAL A 764 -28.00 3.17 53.01
N THR A 765 -28.37 3.67 54.17
CA THR A 765 -27.71 4.45 55.23
C THR A 765 -26.39 3.94 55.82
N VAL A 766 -25.47 4.90 56.01
CA VAL A 766 -24.32 5.15 56.93
C VAL A 766 -23.70 4.03 57.82
N ALA A 767 -24.25 2.83 57.92
CA ALA A 767 -23.61 1.71 58.59
C ALA A 767 -23.73 0.46 57.71
N ASP A 768 -22.75 0.26 56.81
CA ASP A 768 -22.19 -1.06 56.49
C ASP A 768 -21.02 -0.91 55.50
N LEU A 769 -19.82 -0.80 56.08
CA LEU A 769 -18.52 -0.87 55.38
C LEU A 769 -18.07 -2.33 55.19
N SER A 770 -19.01 -3.26 55.12
CA SER A 770 -18.72 -4.67 54.86
C SER A 770 -18.03 -4.81 53.49
N ASN A 771 -16.91 -5.53 53.48
CA ASN A 771 -16.07 -5.77 52.32
C ASN A 771 -15.62 -7.23 52.31
N ARG A 772 -16.60 -8.15 52.35
CA ARG A 772 -16.42 -9.60 52.36
C ARG A 772 -15.72 -10.10 51.09
N SER A 773 -15.11 -11.28 51.17
CA SER A 773 -14.48 -11.92 50.01
C SER A 773 -15.53 -12.42 49.01
N LEU A 774 -15.14 -12.68 47.75
CA LEU A 774 -16.07 -13.23 46.76
C LEU A 774 -16.64 -14.59 47.19
N GLU A 775 -15.84 -15.41 47.86
CA GLU A 775 -16.23 -16.74 48.34
C GLU A 775 -17.33 -16.66 49.42
N GLU A 776 -17.24 -15.68 50.32
CA GLU A 776 -18.27 -15.41 51.33
C GLU A 776 -19.53 -14.84 50.69
N LEU A 777 -19.38 -13.97 49.69
CA LEU A 777 -20.51 -13.34 48.98
C LEU A 777 -21.32 -14.33 48.14
N PHE A 778 -20.75 -15.46 47.72
CA PHE A 778 -21.49 -16.50 47.01
C PHE A 778 -22.48 -17.27 47.90
N ALA A 779 -22.29 -17.26 49.22
CA ALA A 779 -23.08 -18.06 50.17
C ALA A 779 -24.13 -17.23 50.95
N ILE A 780 -24.21 -15.93 50.72
CA ILE A 780 -25.06 -14.99 51.48
C ILE A 780 -26.21 -14.48 50.59
N ASN A 781 -27.30 -14.04 51.22
CA ASN A 781 -28.41 -13.38 50.53
C ASN A 781 -27.93 -12.06 49.88
N ILE A 782 -28.21 -11.88 48.59
CA ILE A 782 -27.74 -10.73 47.81
C ILE A 782 -28.29 -9.39 48.31
N HIS A 783 -29.40 -9.37 49.06
CA HIS A 783 -29.99 -8.13 49.59
C HIS A 783 -29.24 -7.61 50.82
N GLU A 784 -28.47 -8.47 51.51
CA GLU A 784 -27.62 -8.14 52.66
C GLU A 784 -26.21 -7.62 52.27
N THR A 785 -25.99 -7.38 50.98
CA THR A 785 -24.70 -6.92 50.44
C THR A 785 -24.60 -5.40 50.40
N SER A 786 -23.42 -4.87 50.70
CA SER A 786 -23.13 -3.43 50.60
C SER A 786 -22.98 -2.99 49.13
N PRO A 787 -23.10 -1.68 48.80
CA PRO A 787 -22.97 -1.21 47.42
C PRO A 787 -21.63 -1.57 46.74
N CYS A 788 -20.53 -1.64 47.49
CA CYS A 788 -19.23 -2.04 46.95
C CYS A 788 -19.16 -3.57 46.72
N GLU A 789 -19.77 -4.38 47.58
CA GLU A 789 -19.89 -5.83 47.41
C GLU A 789 -20.79 -6.17 46.20
N ARG A 790 -21.91 -5.46 46.01
CA ARG A 790 -22.79 -5.61 44.82
C ARG A 790 -22.05 -5.34 43.52
N ARG A 791 -21.27 -4.25 43.49
CA ARG A 791 -20.45 -3.91 42.33
C ARG A 791 -19.40 -4.99 42.05
N ARG A 792 -18.75 -5.51 43.09
CA ARG A 792 -17.75 -6.58 42.95
C ARG A 792 -18.36 -7.90 42.46
N LEU A 793 -19.52 -8.30 42.98
CA LEU A 793 -20.27 -9.47 42.50
C LEU A 793 -20.66 -9.30 41.03
N TRP A 794 -21.20 -8.13 40.68
CA TRP A 794 -21.55 -7.81 39.29
C TRP A 794 -20.33 -7.82 38.36
N GLU A 795 -19.21 -7.20 38.77
CA GLU A 795 -17.96 -7.22 38.01
C GLU A 795 -17.44 -8.65 37.82
N TYR A 796 -17.48 -9.49 38.87
CA TYR A 796 -17.12 -10.90 38.79
C TYR A 796 -18.04 -11.68 37.83
N TRP A 797 -19.36 -11.59 37.99
CA TRP A 797 -20.32 -12.29 37.12
C TRP A 797 -20.16 -11.88 35.66
N MET A 798 -19.92 -10.59 35.40
CA MET A 798 -19.66 -10.11 34.04
C MET A 798 -18.34 -10.64 33.49
N GLN A 799 -17.29 -10.68 34.30
CA GLN A 799 -15.99 -11.21 33.89
C GLN A 799 -16.04 -12.72 33.62
N ASP A 800 -16.66 -13.51 34.50
CA ASP A 800 -16.78 -14.96 34.34
C ASP A 800 -17.74 -15.33 33.20
N CYS A 801 -18.90 -14.67 33.10
CA CYS A 801 -19.82 -14.84 31.97
C CYS A 801 -19.13 -14.55 30.63
N SER A 802 -18.43 -13.42 30.54
CA SER A 802 -17.68 -13.03 29.35
C SER A 802 -16.55 -14.02 29.04
N GLY A 803 -15.76 -14.42 30.04
CA GLY A 803 -14.68 -15.39 29.86
C GLY A 803 -15.16 -16.75 29.34
N ARG A 804 -16.27 -17.26 29.87
CA ARG A 804 -16.86 -18.54 29.42
C ARG A 804 -17.40 -18.46 27.99
N LEU A 805 -18.17 -17.42 27.67
CA LEU A 805 -18.72 -17.24 26.32
C LEU A 805 -17.62 -17.03 25.27
N HIS A 806 -16.57 -16.26 25.60
CA HIS A 806 -15.40 -16.12 24.73
C HIS A 806 -14.68 -17.45 24.54
N GLY A 807 -14.51 -18.25 25.60
CA GLY A 807 -13.91 -19.58 25.53
C GLY A 807 -14.70 -20.55 24.65
N GLN A 808 -16.03 -20.54 24.74
CA GLN A 808 -16.92 -21.34 23.89
C GLN A 808 -16.87 -20.89 22.43
N LEU A 809 -16.91 -19.58 22.18
CA LEU A 809 -16.82 -19.04 20.82
C LEU A 809 -15.48 -19.42 20.16
N ARG A 810 -14.38 -19.35 20.91
CA ARG A 810 -13.05 -19.75 20.43
C ARG A 810 -13.04 -21.20 19.95
N ILE A 811 -13.56 -22.13 20.76
CA ILE A 811 -13.66 -23.56 20.40
C ILE A 811 -14.52 -23.74 19.13
N ALA A 812 -15.68 -23.08 19.07
CA ALA A 812 -16.58 -23.18 17.92
C ALA A 812 -15.96 -22.60 16.64
N LEU A 813 -15.25 -21.47 16.72
CA LEU A 813 -14.52 -20.88 15.59
C LEU A 813 -13.39 -21.79 15.09
N GLN A 814 -12.68 -22.46 16.00
CA GLN A 814 -11.66 -23.45 15.64
C GLN A 814 -12.29 -24.65 14.92
N ALA A 815 -13.35 -25.24 15.47
CA ALA A 815 -14.06 -26.37 14.86
C ALA A 815 -14.62 -26.00 13.48
N TYR A 816 -15.20 -24.80 13.33
CA TYR A 816 -15.62 -24.28 12.03
C TYR A 816 -14.45 -24.17 11.04
N GLY A 817 -13.29 -23.69 11.51
CA GLY A 817 -12.07 -23.59 10.69
C GLY A 817 -11.64 -24.95 10.13
N GLU A 818 -11.60 -25.98 10.97
CA GLU A 818 -11.28 -27.37 10.59
C GLU A 818 -12.29 -27.93 9.57
N LEU A 819 -13.59 -27.75 9.82
CA LEU A 819 -14.64 -28.18 8.89
C LEU A 819 -14.56 -27.45 7.53
N LYS A 820 -14.19 -26.17 7.54
CA LYS A 820 -13.99 -25.38 6.31
C LYS A 820 -12.78 -25.85 5.52
N GLN A 821 -11.70 -26.22 6.19
CA GLN A 821 -10.53 -26.84 5.55
C GLN A 821 -10.89 -28.19 4.92
N GLU A 822 -11.65 -29.03 5.63
CA GLU A 822 -12.16 -30.31 5.14
C GLU A 822 -13.05 -30.11 3.88
N LEU A 823 -13.97 -29.14 3.90
CA LEU A 823 -14.79 -28.79 2.73
C LEU A 823 -13.95 -28.33 1.54
N THR A 824 -12.95 -27.50 1.80
CA THR A 824 -12.02 -27.01 0.77
C THR A 824 -11.23 -28.16 0.17
N LYS A 825 -10.79 -29.12 0.99
CA LYS A 825 -10.10 -30.34 0.53
C LYS A 825 -10.99 -31.19 -0.38
N ILE A 826 -12.25 -31.43 -0.01
CA ILE A 826 -13.21 -32.18 -0.84
C ILE A 826 -13.44 -31.45 -2.18
N SER A 827 -13.56 -30.12 -2.17
CA SER A 827 -13.67 -29.34 -3.39
C SER A 827 -12.43 -29.45 -4.26
N ASN A 828 -11.24 -29.35 -3.66
CA ASN A 828 -9.96 -29.46 -4.35
C ASN A 828 -9.75 -30.84 -4.97
N ASP A 829 -10.18 -31.92 -4.29
CA ASP A 829 -10.08 -33.28 -4.85
C ASP A 829 -10.96 -33.43 -6.10
N LYS A 830 -12.15 -32.82 -6.10
CA LYS A 830 -12.99 -32.73 -7.30
C LYS A 830 -12.29 -31.93 -8.40
N ASP A 831 -11.80 -30.74 -8.08
CA ASP A 831 -11.10 -29.87 -9.04
C ASP A 831 -9.87 -30.57 -9.63
N LEU A 832 -9.14 -31.34 -8.83
CA LEU A 832 -7.99 -32.14 -9.27
C LEU A 832 -8.37 -33.17 -10.34
N ARG A 833 -9.53 -33.83 -10.19
CA ARG A 833 -10.04 -34.77 -11.21
C ARG A 833 -10.39 -34.08 -12.52
N VAL A 834 -10.86 -32.84 -12.45
CA VAL A 834 -11.19 -32.05 -13.65
C VAL A 834 -9.89 -31.58 -14.32
N LEU A 835 -8.94 -31.06 -13.55
CA LEU A 835 -7.64 -30.61 -14.04
C LEU A 835 -6.81 -31.75 -14.65
N SER A 836 -6.82 -32.94 -14.05
CA SER A 836 -6.03 -34.08 -14.57
C SER A 836 -6.50 -34.58 -15.94
N GLN A 837 -7.75 -34.29 -16.32
CA GLN A 837 -8.31 -34.62 -17.63
C GLN A 837 -7.97 -33.58 -18.71
N ALA A 838 -7.53 -32.39 -18.32
CA ALA A 838 -7.19 -31.33 -19.26
C ALA A 838 -5.90 -31.61 -20.04
N ASP A 839 -5.81 -31.06 -21.24
CA ASP A 839 -4.57 -30.98 -22.01
C ASP A 839 -3.73 -29.78 -21.58
N VAL A 840 -4.38 -28.64 -21.35
CA VAL A 840 -3.75 -27.40 -20.92
C VAL A 840 -4.49 -26.82 -19.72
N VAL A 841 -3.73 -26.39 -18.71
CA VAL A 841 -4.25 -25.62 -17.58
C VAL A 841 -3.63 -24.22 -17.61
N GLY A 842 -4.46 -23.23 -17.95
CA GLY A 842 -4.07 -21.83 -17.94
C GLY A 842 -4.38 -21.16 -16.61
N VAL A 843 -3.38 -20.53 -15.99
CA VAL A 843 -3.53 -19.89 -14.69
C VAL A 843 -2.58 -18.69 -14.54
N THR A 844 -2.98 -17.64 -13.83
CA THR A 844 -2.06 -16.54 -13.48
C THR A 844 -1.06 -16.97 -12.40
N THR A 845 0.12 -16.35 -12.32
CA THR A 845 1.11 -16.61 -11.24
C THR A 845 0.51 -16.60 -9.84
N ALA A 846 -0.24 -15.54 -9.48
CA ALA A 846 -0.93 -15.44 -8.19
C ALA A 846 -2.01 -16.52 -8.01
N GLY A 847 -2.70 -16.89 -9.10
CA GLY A 847 -3.69 -17.96 -9.11
C GLY A 847 -3.09 -19.34 -8.85
N LEU A 848 -1.88 -19.60 -9.37
CA LEU A 848 -1.13 -20.82 -9.13
C LEU A 848 -0.70 -20.89 -7.66
N ALA A 849 -0.08 -19.82 -7.14
CA ALA A 849 0.36 -19.77 -5.74
C ALA A 849 -0.78 -20.03 -4.75
N ARG A 850 -1.98 -19.47 -4.98
CA ARG A 850 -3.17 -19.71 -4.15
C ARG A 850 -3.64 -21.17 -4.14
N ASN A 851 -3.32 -21.92 -5.20
CA ASN A 851 -3.74 -23.31 -5.37
C ASN A 851 -2.54 -24.25 -5.43
N LEU A 852 -1.40 -23.89 -4.82
CA LEU A 852 -0.13 -24.63 -4.97
C LEU A 852 -0.27 -26.11 -4.63
N ASN A 853 -1.01 -26.45 -3.57
CA ASN A 853 -1.27 -27.84 -3.15
C ASN A 853 -2.03 -28.65 -4.21
N LEU A 854 -2.90 -28.01 -4.98
CA LEU A 854 -3.63 -28.64 -6.08
C LEU A 854 -2.67 -28.94 -7.24
N PHE A 855 -1.86 -27.95 -7.61
CA PHE A 855 -0.89 -28.08 -8.71
C PHE A 855 0.24 -29.05 -8.40
N ARG A 856 0.75 -29.10 -7.16
CA ARG A 856 1.72 -30.13 -6.72
C ARG A 856 1.19 -31.55 -6.89
N LYS A 857 -0.12 -31.77 -6.74
CA LYS A 857 -0.78 -33.09 -6.95
C LYS A 857 -1.12 -33.38 -8.41
N LEU A 858 -1.11 -32.38 -9.30
CA LEU A 858 -1.52 -32.52 -10.70
C LEU A 858 -0.54 -33.39 -11.50
N GLY A 859 0.73 -33.45 -11.08
CA GLY A 859 1.77 -34.24 -11.74
C GLY A 859 2.19 -33.70 -13.11
N SER A 860 2.02 -32.40 -13.34
CA SER A 860 2.44 -31.73 -14.57
C SER A 860 3.96 -31.68 -14.67
N ARG A 861 4.51 -32.11 -15.81
CA ARG A 861 5.97 -32.10 -16.07
C ARG A 861 6.46 -30.89 -16.85
N VAL A 862 5.53 -30.17 -17.48
CA VAL A 862 5.83 -29.05 -18.39
C VAL A 862 5.17 -27.77 -17.90
N LEU A 863 5.97 -26.70 -17.79
CA LEU A 863 5.54 -25.34 -17.51
C LEU A 863 5.93 -24.42 -18.68
N LEU A 864 4.97 -23.69 -19.23
CA LEU A 864 5.21 -22.63 -20.20
C LEU A 864 4.80 -21.27 -19.59
N MET A 865 5.70 -20.30 -19.64
CA MET A 865 5.48 -18.95 -19.14
C MET A 865 5.59 -17.94 -20.28
N GLU A 866 4.52 -17.17 -20.51
CA GLU A 866 4.55 -16.02 -21.43
C GLU A 866 4.70 -14.72 -20.62
N GLU A 867 5.30 -13.70 -21.24
CA GLU A 867 5.67 -12.43 -20.60
C GLU A 867 6.61 -12.65 -19.39
N ALA A 868 7.50 -13.63 -19.48
CA ALA A 868 8.36 -14.05 -18.36
C ALA A 868 9.24 -12.91 -17.80
N ALA A 869 9.59 -11.93 -18.64
CA ALA A 869 10.36 -10.75 -18.23
C ALA A 869 9.56 -9.75 -17.36
N GLU A 870 8.23 -9.79 -17.42
CA GLU A 870 7.33 -8.93 -16.64
C GLU A 870 6.85 -9.61 -15.33
N ILE A 871 7.32 -10.82 -15.05
CA ILE A 871 7.01 -11.57 -13.83
C ILE A 871 8.12 -11.37 -12.79
N LEU A 872 7.77 -10.96 -11.57
CA LEU A 872 8.70 -10.91 -10.44
C LEU A 872 9.31 -12.29 -10.18
N GLU A 873 10.60 -12.35 -9.87
CA GLU A 873 11.31 -13.61 -9.62
C GLU A 873 10.63 -14.46 -8.54
N SER A 874 10.15 -13.83 -7.45
CA SER A 874 9.37 -14.50 -6.39
C SER A 874 8.13 -15.24 -6.91
N HIS A 875 7.39 -14.63 -7.85
CA HIS A 875 6.23 -15.25 -8.48
C HIS A 875 6.64 -16.41 -9.39
N THR A 876 7.72 -16.26 -10.16
CA THR A 876 8.23 -17.33 -11.02
C THR A 876 8.70 -18.53 -10.20
N LEU A 877 9.45 -18.31 -9.13
CA LEU A 877 9.89 -19.38 -8.22
C LEU A 877 8.69 -20.11 -7.59
N SER A 878 7.63 -19.39 -7.22
CA SER A 878 6.41 -20.00 -6.67
C SER A 878 5.71 -20.97 -7.66
N ALA A 879 5.97 -20.83 -8.96
CA ALA A 879 5.44 -21.69 -10.02
C ALA A 879 6.34 -22.90 -10.34
N MET A 880 7.55 -22.98 -9.78
CA MET A 880 8.49 -24.08 -9.99
C MET A 880 8.07 -25.32 -9.18
N LEU A 881 7.10 -26.07 -9.71
CA LEU A 881 6.58 -27.26 -9.05
C LEU A 881 7.61 -28.41 -9.06
N PRO A 882 7.68 -29.25 -8.01
CA PRO A 882 8.68 -30.32 -7.91
C PRO A 882 8.60 -31.37 -9.04
N SER A 883 7.44 -31.51 -9.67
CA SER A 883 7.22 -32.47 -10.77
C SER A 883 7.72 -31.97 -12.12
N LEU A 884 8.19 -30.72 -12.23
CA LEU A 884 8.62 -30.15 -13.50
C LEU A 884 9.95 -30.77 -13.96
N GLU A 885 9.95 -31.24 -15.21
CA GLU A 885 11.14 -31.68 -15.94
C GLU A 885 11.49 -30.72 -17.09
N HIS A 886 10.55 -29.84 -17.46
CA HIS A 886 10.68 -28.93 -18.58
C HIS A 886 10.00 -27.58 -18.31
N CYS A 887 10.78 -26.50 -18.32
CA CYS A 887 10.32 -25.13 -18.17
C CYS A 887 10.67 -24.29 -19.41
N ILE A 888 9.69 -23.63 -20.01
CA ILE A 888 9.87 -22.76 -21.18
C ILE A 888 9.43 -21.35 -20.81
N GLN A 889 10.35 -20.40 -20.84
CA GLN A 889 10.06 -18.99 -20.61
C GLN A 889 10.19 -18.19 -21.90
N ILE A 890 9.12 -17.49 -22.26
CA ILE A 890 9.06 -16.60 -23.42
C ILE A 890 8.83 -15.18 -22.89
N GLY A 891 9.77 -14.27 -23.18
CA GLY A 891 9.75 -12.93 -22.63
C GLY A 891 10.59 -11.94 -23.43
N ASP A 892 10.72 -10.73 -22.90
CA ASP A 892 11.64 -9.74 -23.45
C ASP A 892 12.19 -8.83 -22.35
N HIS A 893 13.43 -9.08 -21.92
CA HIS A 893 14.09 -8.35 -20.84
C HIS A 893 14.49 -6.92 -21.22
N LEU A 894 14.33 -6.53 -22.50
CA LEU A 894 14.57 -5.16 -22.98
C LEU A 894 13.29 -4.31 -22.98
N GLN A 895 12.14 -4.89 -22.62
CA GLN A 895 10.86 -4.17 -22.45
C GLN A 895 10.60 -3.83 -20.98
N LEU A 896 9.34 -3.69 -20.59
CA LEU A 896 8.96 -3.36 -19.23
C LEU A 896 9.40 -4.46 -18.26
N ARG A 897 9.89 -4.04 -17.11
CA ARG A 897 10.17 -4.90 -15.96
C ARG A 897 8.91 -5.11 -15.11
N PRO A 898 8.89 -6.11 -14.22
CA PRO A 898 7.84 -6.27 -13.24
C PRO A 898 7.69 -5.00 -12.38
N ARG A 899 6.45 -4.63 -12.06
CA ARG A 899 6.17 -3.45 -11.24
C ARG A 899 6.43 -3.74 -9.76
N VAL A 900 7.23 -2.90 -9.13
CA VAL A 900 7.51 -2.88 -7.69
C VAL A 900 6.76 -1.68 -7.10
N ALA A 901 6.16 -1.85 -5.92
CA ALA A 901 5.41 -0.78 -5.29
C ALA A 901 6.32 0.19 -4.51
N ASN A 902 7.40 -0.32 -3.94
CA ASN A 902 8.45 0.47 -3.29
C ASN A 902 9.59 0.81 -4.28
N TYR A 903 9.70 2.09 -4.65
CA TYR A 903 10.74 2.59 -5.53
C TYR A 903 12.17 2.42 -4.97
N GLU A 904 12.34 2.31 -3.65
CA GLU A 904 13.66 2.03 -3.04
C GLU A 904 14.21 0.65 -3.42
N LEU A 905 13.33 -0.28 -3.78
CA LEU A 905 13.70 -1.64 -4.17
C LEU A 905 14.01 -1.78 -5.66
N SER A 906 13.65 -0.78 -6.47
CA SER A 906 13.80 -0.80 -7.94
C SER A 906 15.23 -0.51 -8.40
N VAL A 907 15.62 -1.08 -9.55
CA VAL A 907 16.85 -0.74 -10.28
C VAL A 907 16.86 0.70 -10.77
N ASP A 908 15.70 1.29 -11.04
CA ASP A 908 15.60 2.66 -11.56
C ASP A 908 15.94 3.72 -10.50
N ASN A 909 16.06 3.30 -9.23
CA ASN A 909 16.56 4.15 -8.17
C ASN A 909 17.98 4.66 -8.50
N PRO A 910 18.30 5.96 -8.34
CA PRO A 910 19.65 6.49 -8.58
C PRO A 910 20.78 5.77 -7.84
N LYS A 911 20.45 5.09 -6.74
CA LYS A 911 21.35 4.19 -6.01
C LYS A 911 20.68 2.83 -5.86
N PRO A 912 20.74 1.95 -6.87
CA PRO A 912 20.03 0.69 -6.83
C PRO A 912 20.68 -0.24 -5.80
N HIS A 913 19.97 -0.47 -4.69
CA HIS A 913 20.47 -1.28 -3.58
C HIS A 913 20.00 -2.74 -3.63
N TYR A 914 18.81 -2.99 -4.20
CA TYR A 914 18.13 -4.28 -4.08
C TYR A 914 17.76 -4.94 -5.40
N ALA A 915 17.45 -4.18 -6.45
CA ALA A 915 17.12 -4.69 -7.78
C ALA A 915 16.01 -5.77 -7.78
N MET A 916 14.89 -5.46 -7.13
CA MET A 916 13.75 -6.38 -6.99
C MET A 916 12.94 -6.57 -8.28
N ASP A 917 12.93 -5.57 -9.15
CA ASP A 917 12.32 -5.58 -10.49
C ASP A 917 13.14 -6.36 -11.53
N ILE A 918 14.27 -6.97 -11.18
CA ILE A 918 14.91 -7.92 -12.09
C ILE A 918 14.11 -9.23 -12.05
N SER A 919 13.51 -9.60 -13.19
CA SER A 919 12.81 -10.88 -13.34
C SER A 919 13.79 -12.05 -13.32
N LEU A 920 13.30 -13.26 -13.04
CA LEU A 920 14.12 -14.48 -13.18
C LEU A 920 14.66 -14.61 -14.61
N PHE A 921 13.85 -14.27 -15.61
CA PHE A 921 14.21 -14.29 -17.02
C PHE A 921 15.40 -13.38 -17.31
N GLU A 922 15.36 -12.12 -16.84
CA GLU A 922 16.47 -11.17 -17.00
C GLU A 922 17.71 -11.62 -16.24
N ARG A 923 17.56 -12.09 -14.99
CA ARG A 923 18.69 -12.56 -14.16
C ARG A 923 19.43 -13.74 -14.79
N LEU A 924 18.73 -14.68 -15.41
CA LEU A 924 19.37 -15.84 -16.04
C LEU A 924 20.08 -15.49 -17.35
N ILE A 925 19.63 -14.43 -18.05
CA ILE A 925 20.29 -13.93 -19.28
C ILE A 925 21.49 -13.04 -18.94
N HIS A 926 21.36 -12.17 -17.94
CA HIS A 926 22.37 -11.20 -17.51
C HIS A 926 22.67 -11.35 -16.02
N PRO A 927 23.36 -12.42 -15.60
CA PRO A 927 23.58 -12.66 -14.19
C PRO A 927 24.62 -11.71 -13.58
N ALA A 928 24.70 -11.69 -12.25
CA ALA A 928 25.64 -10.84 -11.52
C ALA A 928 27.10 -11.29 -11.78
N LYS A 929 28.07 -10.41 -11.45
CA LYS A 929 29.50 -10.72 -11.61
C LYS A 929 29.82 -12.06 -10.92
N ASN A 930 30.40 -13.00 -11.67
CA ASN A 930 30.83 -14.37 -11.32
C ASN A 930 29.92 -15.52 -11.79
N ASP A 931 28.70 -15.25 -12.26
CA ASP A 931 27.79 -16.28 -12.77
C ASP A 931 27.83 -16.38 -14.31
N HIS A 932 27.56 -17.58 -14.84
CA HIS A 932 27.48 -17.80 -16.29
C HIS A 932 26.04 -17.57 -16.81
N PRO A 933 25.85 -16.82 -17.91
CA PRO A 933 24.53 -16.63 -18.49
C PRO A 933 24.01 -17.93 -19.07
N LEU A 934 22.70 -18.20 -18.90
CA LEU A 934 22.06 -19.32 -19.55
C LEU A 934 21.91 -19.06 -21.05
N PRO A 935 22.00 -20.10 -21.90
CA PRO A 935 21.73 -19.96 -23.32
C PRO A 935 20.28 -19.53 -23.55
N TYR A 936 20.10 -18.53 -24.42
CA TYR A 936 18.78 -18.05 -24.83
C TYR A 936 18.76 -17.82 -26.34
N THR A 937 17.57 -17.95 -26.94
CA THR A 937 17.37 -17.68 -28.37
C THR A 937 16.58 -16.40 -28.56
N THR A 938 16.99 -15.55 -29.51
CA THR A 938 16.29 -14.29 -29.82
C THR A 938 15.58 -14.36 -31.17
N LEU A 939 14.27 -14.14 -31.18
CA LEU A 939 13.50 -13.99 -32.41
C LEU A 939 13.86 -12.66 -33.10
N ASN A 940 14.04 -12.65 -34.41
CA ASN A 940 14.60 -11.47 -35.10
C ASN A 940 13.74 -10.90 -36.24
N ILE A 941 12.68 -11.56 -36.71
CA ILE A 941 11.83 -11.04 -37.80
C ILE A 941 10.52 -10.46 -37.24
N GLN A 942 10.36 -9.14 -37.27
CA GLN A 942 9.15 -8.44 -36.82
C GLN A 942 8.10 -8.32 -37.94
N ARG A 943 6.82 -8.45 -37.57
CA ARG A 943 5.66 -8.49 -38.48
C ARG A 943 4.56 -7.49 -38.12
N ARG A 944 4.84 -6.54 -37.22
CA ARG A 944 3.83 -5.62 -36.65
C ARG A 944 3.99 -4.18 -37.14
N MET A 945 5.22 -3.69 -37.22
CA MET A 945 5.52 -2.27 -37.45
C MET A 945 6.01 -2.05 -38.88
N HIS A 946 5.63 -0.94 -39.50
CA HIS A 946 6.27 -0.48 -40.74
C HIS A 946 7.71 0.01 -40.42
N PRO A 947 8.69 -0.09 -41.35
CA PRO A 947 10.09 0.32 -41.11
C PRO A 947 10.29 1.71 -40.51
N SER A 948 9.42 2.66 -40.89
CA SER A 948 9.41 4.03 -40.35
C SER A 948 9.22 4.09 -38.82
N ILE A 949 8.69 3.04 -38.20
CA ILE A 949 8.48 2.91 -36.75
C ILE A 949 9.51 1.94 -36.16
N SER A 950 9.74 0.77 -36.77
CA SER A 950 10.68 -0.23 -36.22
C SER A 950 12.12 0.28 -36.16
N THR A 951 12.53 1.20 -37.04
CA THR A 951 13.86 1.83 -36.99
C THR A 951 14.09 2.58 -35.67
N LEU A 952 13.05 3.11 -35.02
CA LEU A 952 13.18 3.82 -33.73
C LEU A 952 13.68 2.91 -32.60
N ILE A 953 13.40 1.61 -32.68
CA ILE A 953 13.82 0.63 -31.68
C ILE A 953 15.05 -0.18 -32.13
N GLY A 954 15.60 0.11 -33.31
CA GLY A 954 16.76 -0.62 -33.86
C GLY A 954 18.02 -0.49 -33.00
N SER A 955 18.18 0.61 -32.25
CA SER A 955 19.27 0.75 -31.28
C SER A 955 19.15 -0.19 -30.08
N LEU A 956 17.92 -0.55 -29.70
CA LEU A 956 17.63 -1.49 -28.62
C LEU A 956 17.71 -2.94 -29.11
N TYR A 957 17.33 -3.20 -30.37
CA TYR A 957 17.38 -4.52 -31.00
C TYR A 957 18.18 -4.49 -32.31
N PRO A 958 19.53 -4.58 -32.25
CA PRO A 958 20.39 -4.44 -33.43
C PRO A 958 20.15 -5.47 -34.54
N ASN A 959 19.68 -6.67 -34.17
CA ASN A 959 19.46 -7.77 -35.09
C ASN A 959 18.01 -7.87 -35.61
N LEU A 960 17.13 -6.94 -35.25
CA LEU A 960 15.73 -6.95 -35.65
C LEU A 960 15.57 -6.62 -37.14
N GLN A 961 14.80 -7.44 -37.86
CA GLN A 961 14.54 -7.31 -39.29
C GLN A 961 13.04 -7.20 -39.55
N ASP A 962 12.68 -6.42 -40.58
CA ASP A 962 11.30 -6.23 -40.99
C ASP A 962 10.87 -7.32 -41.99
N HIS A 963 9.75 -7.98 -41.72
CA HIS A 963 9.15 -8.92 -42.67
C HIS A 963 8.56 -8.18 -43.89
N GLU A 964 8.68 -8.74 -45.10
CA GLU A 964 8.24 -8.10 -46.36
C GLU A 964 6.81 -7.53 -46.31
N ARG A 965 5.87 -8.30 -45.73
CA ARG A 965 4.47 -7.86 -45.52
C ARG A 965 4.30 -6.50 -44.83
N VAL A 966 5.20 -6.08 -43.94
CA VAL A 966 5.05 -4.77 -43.28
C VAL A 966 5.39 -3.59 -44.19
N LEU A 967 6.12 -3.85 -45.29
CA LEU A 967 6.41 -2.86 -46.33
C LEU A 967 5.16 -2.52 -47.15
N GLU A 968 4.20 -3.46 -47.21
CA GLU A 968 2.95 -3.33 -47.95
C GLU A 968 1.87 -2.54 -47.19
N TYR A 969 2.11 -2.18 -45.92
CA TYR A 969 1.11 -1.48 -45.10
C TYR A 969 0.76 -0.11 -45.70
N PRO A 970 -0.53 0.26 -45.79
CA PRO A 970 -0.93 1.53 -46.40
C PRO A 970 -0.43 2.75 -45.61
N GLN A 971 -0.48 3.92 -46.24
CA GLN A 971 -0.29 5.18 -45.53
C GLN A 971 -1.49 5.46 -44.61
N VAL A 972 -1.29 6.31 -43.59
CA VAL A 972 -2.37 6.73 -42.69
C VAL A 972 -3.19 7.81 -43.38
N MET A 973 -4.45 7.52 -43.70
CA MET A 973 -5.36 8.45 -44.36
C MET A 973 -5.59 9.70 -43.50
N GLY A 974 -5.52 10.87 -44.11
CA GLY A 974 -5.62 12.15 -43.42
C GLY A 974 -4.33 12.63 -42.74
N ILE A 975 -3.23 11.87 -42.79
CA ILE A 975 -1.91 12.27 -42.27
C ILE A 975 -0.85 12.07 -43.35
N ARG A 976 0.07 13.03 -43.51
CA ARG A 976 1.11 12.98 -44.56
C ARG A 976 2.17 11.91 -44.30
N HIS A 977 2.57 11.73 -43.03
CA HIS A 977 3.63 10.82 -42.61
C HIS A 977 3.12 9.88 -41.52
N ARG A 978 3.50 8.60 -41.55
CA ARG A 978 3.09 7.62 -40.53
C ARG A 978 3.62 7.95 -39.12
N LEU A 979 4.76 8.62 -39.06
CA LEU A 979 5.43 9.03 -37.85
C LEU A 979 5.81 10.51 -37.95
N TRP A 980 5.53 11.26 -36.91
CA TRP A 980 5.90 12.66 -36.77
C TRP A 980 5.90 13.02 -35.27
N TRP A 981 6.67 14.05 -34.90
CA TRP A 981 6.77 14.54 -33.53
C TRP A 981 6.14 15.93 -33.43
N LEU A 982 5.29 16.15 -32.42
CA LEU A 982 4.78 17.47 -32.09
C LEU A 982 5.68 18.11 -31.04
N ASP A 983 6.45 19.12 -31.42
CA ASP A 983 7.17 19.95 -30.45
C ASP A 983 6.31 21.14 -30.03
N HIS A 984 6.17 21.38 -28.72
CA HIS A 984 5.42 22.50 -28.18
C HIS A 984 5.95 22.95 -26.81
N ASN A 985 5.72 24.23 -26.48
CA ASN A 985 6.17 24.85 -25.23
C ASN A 985 5.01 25.26 -24.30
N HIS A 986 3.83 24.65 -24.47
CA HIS A 986 2.70 24.84 -23.55
C HIS A 986 3.01 24.24 -22.18
N ARG A 987 2.74 25.00 -21.12
CA ARG A 987 2.98 24.57 -19.73
C ARG A 987 1.88 23.62 -19.25
N GLU A 988 2.25 22.72 -18.36
CA GLU A 988 1.34 21.88 -17.58
C GLU A 988 0.34 22.73 -16.77
N ASP A 989 -0.84 22.17 -16.52
CA ASP A 989 -1.90 22.84 -15.78
C ASP A 989 -1.52 22.99 -14.28
N PRO A 990 -2.07 24.00 -13.58
CA PRO A 990 -1.83 24.18 -12.14
C PRO A 990 -2.32 22.97 -11.33
N ARG A 991 -1.49 22.48 -10.39
CA ARG A 991 -1.84 21.33 -9.55
C ARG A 991 -2.76 21.71 -8.38
N ASP A 992 -3.79 20.91 -8.16
CA ASP A 992 -4.54 20.88 -6.91
C ASP A 992 -3.70 20.25 -5.78
N ALA A 993 -3.87 20.73 -4.55
CA ALA A 993 -3.11 20.26 -3.37
C ALA A 993 -3.26 18.76 -3.07
N PHE A 994 -4.27 18.10 -3.64
CA PHE A 994 -4.56 16.68 -3.45
C PHE A 994 -4.22 15.80 -4.67
N SER A 995 -3.80 16.39 -5.80
CA SER A 995 -3.48 15.63 -7.02
C SER A 995 -1.97 15.42 -7.17
N THR A 996 -1.55 14.16 -7.32
CA THR A 996 -0.17 13.78 -7.64
C THR A 996 0.05 13.54 -9.13
N SER A 997 -0.96 13.76 -9.97
CA SER A 997 -0.90 13.55 -11.43
C SER A 997 -0.67 14.88 -12.16
N PHE A 998 -0.18 14.80 -13.39
CA PHE A 998 0.10 15.94 -14.27
C PHE A 998 -0.93 15.96 -15.40
N THR A 999 -1.36 17.16 -15.80
CA THR A 999 -2.26 17.35 -16.95
C THR A 999 -1.77 18.50 -17.81
N ASN A 1000 -2.07 18.43 -19.11
CA ASN A 1000 -1.80 19.50 -20.06
C ASN A 1000 -3.01 19.69 -20.98
N THR A 1001 -3.78 20.75 -20.75
CA THR A 1001 -5.00 21.04 -21.53
C THR A 1001 -4.72 21.14 -23.04
N PHE A 1002 -3.57 21.70 -23.43
CA PHE A 1002 -3.20 21.82 -24.85
C PHE A 1002 -3.03 20.45 -25.52
N GLU A 1003 -2.31 19.53 -24.86
CA GLU A 1003 -2.09 18.17 -25.37
C GLU A 1003 -3.41 17.40 -25.50
N VAL A 1004 -4.32 17.58 -24.52
CA VAL A 1004 -5.65 16.96 -24.53
C VAL A 1004 -6.49 17.46 -25.69
N GLU A 1005 -6.58 18.78 -25.87
CA GLU A 1005 -7.33 19.40 -26.98
C GLU A 1005 -6.76 18.98 -28.34
N PHE A 1006 -5.43 18.97 -28.47
CA PHE A 1006 -4.75 18.54 -29.68
C PHE A 1006 -5.04 17.06 -30.00
N CYS A 1007 -4.89 16.17 -29.02
CA CYS A 1007 -5.18 14.74 -29.18
C CYS A 1007 -6.64 14.51 -29.58
N ALA A 1008 -7.59 15.17 -28.91
CA ALA A 1008 -9.00 15.07 -29.23
C ALA A 1008 -9.30 15.56 -30.67
N GLY A 1009 -8.69 16.67 -31.08
CA GLY A 1009 -8.78 17.19 -32.43
C GLY A 1009 -8.23 16.22 -33.48
N LEU A 1010 -7.07 15.62 -33.22
CA LEU A 1010 -6.43 14.64 -34.10
C LEU A 1010 -7.26 13.36 -34.26
N ILE A 1011 -7.80 12.83 -33.16
CA ILE A 1011 -8.67 11.64 -33.19
C ILE A 1011 -9.95 11.94 -33.98
N SER A 1012 -10.56 13.10 -33.73
CA SER A 1012 -11.75 13.54 -34.48
C SER A 1012 -11.46 13.67 -35.97
N HIS A 1013 -10.31 14.23 -36.34
CA HIS A 1013 -9.85 14.32 -37.73
C HIS A 1013 -9.69 12.94 -38.38
N LEU A 1014 -9.03 12.00 -37.70
CA LEU A 1014 -8.81 10.63 -38.18
C LEU A 1014 -10.11 9.86 -38.37
N VAL A 1015 -11.02 9.91 -37.39
CA VAL A 1015 -12.33 9.23 -37.46
C VAL A 1015 -13.18 9.83 -38.58
N ARG A 1016 -13.14 11.15 -38.79
CA ARG A 1016 -13.87 11.84 -39.87
C ARG A 1016 -13.39 11.48 -41.28
N GLN A 1017 -12.23 10.86 -41.43
CA GLN A 1017 -11.82 10.31 -42.74
C GLN A 1017 -12.70 9.13 -43.18
N GLY A 1018 -13.48 8.52 -42.27
CA GLY A 1018 -14.38 7.40 -42.56
C GLY A 1018 -13.68 6.05 -42.74
N VAL A 1019 -12.34 6.01 -42.61
CA VAL A 1019 -11.53 4.80 -42.75
C VAL A 1019 -11.28 4.12 -41.40
N TYR A 1020 -11.15 4.89 -40.33
CA TYR A 1020 -10.79 4.40 -39.00
C TYR A 1020 -11.98 4.41 -38.04
N ARG A 1021 -12.18 3.32 -37.31
CA ARG A 1021 -13.14 3.25 -36.21
C ARG A 1021 -12.46 3.70 -34.91
N PRO A 1022 -13.22 4.15 -33.90
CA PRO A 1022 -12.65 4.47 -32.59
C PRO A 1022 -11.83 3.33 -31.97
N ALA A 1023 -12.21 2.07 -32.22
CA ALA A 1023 -11.47 0.90 -31.75
C ALA A 1023 -10.13 0.65 -32.47
N ASP A 1024 -9.88 1.30 -33.61
CA ASP A 1024 -8.64 1.18 -34.37
C ASP A 1024 -7.56 2.18 -33.89
N ILE A 1025 -7.89 3.08 -32.95
CA ILE A 1025 -7.02 4.16 -32.46
C ILE A 1025 -6.80 4.00 -30.95
N ALA A 1026 -5.54 4.02 -30.52
CA ALA A 1026 -5.15 4.04 -29.12
C ALA A 1026 -4.37 5.32 -28.79
N VAL A 1027 -4.70 5.92 -27.64
CA VAL A 1027 -3.96 7.04 -27.05
C VAL A 1027 -3.24 6.53 -25.81
N LEU A 1028 -1.95 6.82 -25.72
CA LEU A 1028 -1.10 6.41 -24.59
C LEU A 1028 -0.62 7.66 -23.87
N THR A 1029 -0.80 7.71 -22.55
CA THR A 1029 -0.30 8.77 -21.65
C THR A 1029 0.36 8.11 -20.43
N PRO A 1030 1.50 8.64 -19.93
CA PRO A 1030 2.19 8.13 -18.74
C PRO A 1030 1.38 8.20 -17.44
#